data_AF-A0A1H9SEP4-F1
#
_entry.id   AF-A0A1H9SEP4-F1
#
_cell.length_a   1.000
_cell.length_b   1.000
_cell.length_c   1.000
_cell.angle_alpha   90.00
_cell.angle_beta   90.00
_cell.angle_gamma   90.00
#
_symmetry.space_group_name_H-M   'P 1'
#
loop_
_entity.id
_entity.type
_entity.pdbx_description
1 polymer ?
#
loop_
_entity_poly.entity_id
_entity_poly.type
_entity_poly.pdbx_seq_one_letter_code
_entity_poly.pdbx_strand_id
1 'polypeptide(L)'
;MDLNLNINKLPVTTYNWLKMNGNQIFMDEDFSKINENFEIKNQPDGISVKDISKEQMVELASSFNREIQDKTNDLNPANGQTYGRDEQVIKTGLGKDFDEFLKKEDINTKLITVEKSLDDKNPMIINFHQENDTVGVYSQLIHVKENVNATIIMSYDSASNAKGVEAISTKVLVEKNSNLKLIKLQTLGKKVWHFDDIGSICKEKANLDLIQIELGGQKNWTGAFVELVGNDSTFNNNMGYYMQDEQVLDMNYVVSQRGEKTESKMLFKGALNDEAQKTWRGTIDFHKGSSGSKGDEQEDVLLVSPDIVNKSIPLILCHEEDVDGRHGASIGQLEEDELFYFQARGISREEAQKIMIKAQLNSIAELLPLDDEKDKIEAFITEKVSDEFDVQRIRKDFPIFESDYIYLDSAATSQRPKQVLDAVVDFYQKSNANPLRGLYDLSIDATDRYEDARKTVANFIGAKSNREIIFTRNTSESLNLVAYSYGLSNVNEGDEIVTTIMEHHSNMLPWQMVAKEKKAKLIYLEPNKEGVIEKSEYESKITPKTKIVAIAHVSNVLGVTNPVKEIAEYAHKMGAIVVVDGAQSTPHMEIDVNELGADFFAFSGHKMLAPMGIGVLYGRLELLEKMPPFLVGGEMIEYVTREGATYAEVPHKFEAGTVNAADAVGLAEAINYIKNIGFEAIHNQELLLTERLMSGLRKYDFVKIYGSSDPKKHCGIVTFTIDGVHPHDVSTILNEDKICVRAGNHCAQPLVEFLGASSTARVSVYFYNTLDEVDTFLDKIKEVREVMGYGA
;
A
#
# COMPACT_ATOMS: atom_id res chain seq x y z
N MET A 1 -1.88 -31.72 8.25
CA MET A 1 -0.82 -32.51 8.92
C MET A 1 0.21 -31.51 9.38
N ASP A 2 0.58 -31.47 10.66
CA ASP A 2 1.52 -30.45 11.15
C ASP A 2 2.90 -30.66 10.52
N LEU A 3 3.31 -29.74 9.64
CA LEU A 3 4.67 -29.71 9.11
C LEU A 3 5.53 -28.89 10.06
N ASN A 4 6.58 -29.50 10.61
CA ASN A 4 7.56 -28.84 11.47
C ASN A 4 8.95 -29.03 10.85
N LEU A 5 9.41 -28.03 10.10
CA LEU A 5 10.69 -28.08 9.41
C LEU A 5 11.68 -27.13 10.04
N ASN A 6 12.92 -27.61 10.25
CA ASN A 6 14.05 -26.73 10.53
C ASN A 6 14.91 -26.55 9.27
N ILE A 7 14.72 -25.44 8.57
CA ILE A 7 15.40 -25.19 7.30
C ILE A 7 16.32 -23.96 7.34
N ASN A 8 17.17 -23.84 6.32
CA ASN A 8 18.11 -22.73 6.12
C ASN A 8 19.04 -22.49 7.31
N LYS A 9 19.53 -23.59 7.89
CA LYS A 9 20.54 -23.54 8.95
C LYS A 9 21.93 -23.34 8.36
N LEU A 10 22.70 -22.43 8.97
CA LEU A 10 24.11 -22.30 8.64
C LEU A 10 24.83 -23.64 8.87
N PRO A 11 25.87 -23.96 8.09
CA PRO A 11 26.66 -25.17 8.28
C PRO A 11 27.48 -25.16 9.59
N VAL A 12 27.54 -24.04 10.31
CA VAL A 12 28.28 -23.86 11.57
C VAL A 12 27.38 -23.70 12.78
N THR A 13 27.67 -24.47 13.84
CA THR A 13 26.91 -24.49 15.11
C THR A 13 27.36 -23.43 16.13
N THR A 14 28.53 -22.83 15.92
CA THR A 14 29.14 -21.83 16.81
C THR A 14 28.39 -20.49 16.87
N TYR A 15 27.47 -20.23 15.94
CA TYR A 15 26.67 -19.00 15.88
C TYR A 15 25.27 -19.12 16.52
N ASN A 16 25.00 -20.18 17.29
CA ASN A 16 23.71 -20.40 17.96
C ASN A 16 23.25 -19.26 18.90
N TRP A 17 24.13 -18.35 19.32
CA TRP A 17 23.78 -17.20 20.17
C TRP A 17 23.11 -16.03 19.43
N LEU A 18 23.16 -16.00 18.08
CA LEU A 18 22.55 -14.90 17.30
C LEU A 18 21.01 -14.99 17.22
N LYS A 19 20.35 -16.05 17.70
CA LYS A 19 18.89 -16.31 17.48
C LYS A 19 18.47 -16.20 15.98
N MET A 20 19.40 -16.40 15.06
CA MET A 20 19.23 -16.23 13.61
C MET A 20 19.48 -17.53 12.82
N ASN A 21 19.71 -18.65 13.52
CA ASN A 21 20.16 -19.90 12.94
C ASN A 21 18.98 -20.84 12.61
N GLY A 22 18.53 -20.78 11.36
CA GLY A 22 17.41 -21.56 10.82
C GLY A 22 16.02 -21.07 11.23
N ASN A 23 15.03 -21.38 10.38
CA ASN A 23 13.62 -21.14 10.68
C ASN A 23 12.97 -22.45 11.09
N GLN A 24 12.24 -22.40 12.21
CA GLN A 24 11.28 -23.44 12.53
C GLN A 24 9.93 -23.05 11.92
N ILE A 25 9.49 -23.82 10.95
CA ILE A 25 8.28 -23.53 10.17
C ILE A 25 7.17 -24.44 10.67
N PHE A 26 6.02 -23.85 11.00
CA PHE A 26 4.81 -24.56 11.35
C PHE A 26 3.75 -24.32 10.27
N MET A 27 3.25 -25.40 9.67
CA MET A 27 2.18 -25.35 8.67
C MET A 27 1.04 -26.29 9.06
N ASP A 28 -0.18 -25.77 8.94
CA ASP A 28 -1.43 -26.52 9.07
C ASP A 28 -2.14 -26.55 7.71
N GLU A 29 -1.52 -27.26 6.76
CA GLU A 29 -2.04 -27.44 5.40
C GLU A 29 -2.49 -28.90 5.19
N ASP A 30 -3.43 -29.07 4.26
CA ASP A 30 -3.97 -30.37 3.89
C ASP A 30 -3.11 -31.04 2.82
N PHE A 31 -2.08 -31.77 3.26
CA PHE A 31 -1.20 -32.57 2.41
C PHE A 31 -1.86 -33.86 1.88
N SER A 32 -3.18 -34.07 2.05
CA SER A 32 -3.85 -35.26 1.49
C SER A 32 -4.06 -35.18 -0.04
N LYS A 33 -3.83 -34.01 -0.66
CA LYS A 33 -3.99 -33.76 -2.10
C LYS A 33 -2.75 -33.07 -2.69
N ILE A 34 -1.63 -33.77 -2.69
CA ILE A 34 -0.39 -33.28 -3.31
C ILE A 34 -0.47 -33.40 -4.83
N ASN A 35 -0.06 -32.35 -5.53
CA ASN A 35 0.22 -32.39 -6.97
C ASN A 35 1.72 -32.59 -7.21
N GLU A 36 2.10 -33.70 -7.82
CA GLU A 36 3.49 -34.05 -8.16
C GLU A 36 3.82 -33.83 -9.64
N ASN A 37 2.84 -33.43 -10.46
CA ASN A 37 3.02 -33.30 -11.91
C ASN A 37 3.37 -31.86 -12.28
N PHE A 38 4.52 -31.71 -12.92
CA PHE A 38 4.95 -30.48 -13.56
C PHE A 38 5.03 -30.66 -15.08
N GLU A 39 4.91 -29.57 -15.81
CA GLU A 39 4.93 -29.58 -17.28
C GLU A 39 6.36 -29.42 -17.80
N ILE A 40 6.73 -30.22 -18.81
CA ILE A 40 7.99 -30.03 -19.55
C ILE A 40 7.64 -29.54 -20.95
N LYS A 41 8.11 -28.34 -21.30
CA LYS A 41 8.05 -27.78 -22.64
C LYS A 41 9.43 -27.84 -23.29
N ASN A 42 9.44 -28.02 -24.61
CA ASN A 42 10.64 -28.14 -25.44
C ASN A 42 11.59 -29.22 -24.91
N GLN A 43 11.41 -30.46 -25.38
CA GLN A 43 12.35 -31.56 -25.09
C GLN A 43 13.22 -31.83 -26.33
N PRO A 44 14.37 -31.14 -26.50
CA PRO A 44 15.32 -31.40 -27.57
C PRO A 44 15.81 -32.85 -27.62
N ASP A 45 16.30 -33.25 -28.81
CA ASP A 45 16.95 -34.54 -29.01
C ASP A 45 18.15 -34.71 -28.06
N GLY A 46 18.13 -35.79 -27.26
CA GLY A 46 19.19 -36.10 -26.29
C GLY A 46 18.83 -35.84 -24.82
N ILE A 47 17.59 -35.44 -24.54
CA ILE A 47 17.04 -35.41 -23.18
C ILE A 47 16.13 -36.62 -22.96
N SER A 48 16.36 -37.38 -21.90
CA SER A 48 15.44 -38.42 -21.43
C SER A 48 14.87 -38.06 -20.06
N VAL A 49 13.56 -38.29 -19.89
CA VAL A 49 12.83 -38.02 -18.64
C VAL A 49 12.15 -39.31 -18.22
N LYS A 50 12.38 -39.75 -17.00
CA LYS A 50 11.72 -40.93 -16.42
C LYS A 50 11.60 -40.81 -14.92
N ASP A 51 10.58 -41.44 -14.34
CA ASP A 51 10.48 -41.56 -12.90
C ASP A 51 11.49 -42.60 -12.40
N ILE A 52 12.15 -42.30 -11.29
CA ILE A 52 13.10 -43.20 -10.63
C ILE A 52 12.73 -43.40 -9.16
N SER A 53 13.00 -44.59 -8.64
CA SER A 53 12.84 -44.86 -7.21
C SER A 53 13.94 -44.15 -6.41
N LYS A 54 13.69 -44.00 -5.11
CA LYS A 54 14.66 -43.45 -4.16
C LYS A 54 15.97 -44.26 -4.16
N GLU A 55 15.90 -45.59 -4.22
CA GLU A 55 17.09 -46.45 -4.30
C GLU A 55 17.91 -46.16 -5.56
N GLN A 56 17.24 -45.97 -6.70
CA GLN A 56 17.90 -45.64 -7.97
C GLN A 56 18.57 -44.26 -7.92
N MET A 57 17.93 -43.28 -7.28
CA MET A 57 18.54 -41.96 -7.06
C MET A 57 19.78 -42.06 -6.16
N VAL A 58 19.69 -42.81 -5.05
CA VAL A 58 20.81 -43.04 -4.14
C VAL A 58 21.96 -43.76 -4.83
N GLU A 59 21.68 -44.79 -5.63
CA GLU A 59 22.69 -45.53 -6.38
C GLU A 59 23.42 -44.63 -7.39
N LEU A 60 22.67 -43.81 -8.14
CA LEU A 60 23.22 -42.87 -9.12
C LEU A 60 24.14 -41.85 -8.45
N ALA A 61 23.67 -41.22 -7.36
CA ALA A 61 24.44 -40.22 -6.61
C ALA A 61 25.63 -40.83 -5.86
N SER A 62 25.55 -42.08 -5.40
CA SER A 62 26.65 -42.77 -4.71
C SER A 62 27.91 -42.93 -5.59
N SER A 63 27.75 -42.95 -6.92
CA SER A 63 28.89 -42.95 -7.85
C SER A 63 29.67 -41.64 -7.85
N PHE A 64 29.01 -40.51 -7.54
CA PHE A 64 29.64 -39.19 -7.39
C PHE A 64 30.23 -39.02 -5.98
N ASN A 65 29.59 -39.59 -4.95
CA ASN A 65 30.06 -39.50 -3.57
C ASN A 65 31.38 -40.24 -3.31
N ARG A 66 31.70 -41.30 -4.08
CA ARG A 66 33.01 -41.95 -3.97
C ARG A 66 34.17 -40.98 -4.21
N GLU A 67 34.03 -40.09 -5.20
CA GLU A 67 35.05 -39.08 -5.51
C GLU A 67 35.18 -38.02 -4.40
N ILE A 68 34.08 -37.72 -3.70
CA ILE A 68 34.09 -36.88 -2.49
C ILE A 68 34.85 -37.56 -1.36
N GLN A 69 34.56 -38.84 -1.09
CA GLN A 69 35.21 -39.63 -0.04
C GLN A 69 36.71 -39.80 -0.29
N ASP A 70 37.12 -40.04 -1.54
CA ASP A 70 38.54 -40.21 -1.90
C ASP A 70 39.37 -38.92 -1.69
N LYS A 71 38.72 -37.74 -1.78
CA LYS A 71 39.36 -36.44 -1.52
C LYS A 71 39.27 -36.00 -0.05
N THR A 72 38.47 -36.67 0.78
CA THR A 72 38.25 -36.32 2.19
C THR A 72 38.88 -37.37 3.10
N ASN A 73 40.19 -37.25 3.37
CA ASN A 73 40.84 -37.98 4.46
C ASN A 73 40.42 -37.47 5.86
N ASP A 74 39.47 -36.54 5.94
CA ASP A 74 38.95 -35.96 7.18
C ASP A 74 37.48 -36.34 7.36
N LEU A 75 37.23 -37.31 8.26
CA LEU A 75 35.90 -37.84 8.58
C LEU A 75 35.17 -37.00 9.64
N ASN A 76 35.75 -35.88 10.09
CA ASN A 76 35.11 -34.97 11.03
C ASN A 76 35.16 -33.52 10.49
N PRO A 77 34.01 -32.83 10.34
CA PRO A 77 34.04 -31.42 9.99
C PRO A 77 34.70 -30.64 11.14
N ALA A 78 35.83 -29.99 10.86
CA ALA A 78 36.61 -29.23 11.85
C ALA A 78 35.82 -28.08 12.52
N ASN A 79 34.62 -27.74 12.01
CA ASN A 79 33.75 -26.67 12.52
C ASN A 79 32.43 -27.17 13.16
N GLY A 80 32.36 -28.45 13.53
CA GLY A 80 31.17 -29.10 14.10
C GLY A 80 30.30 -29.74 13.01
N GLN A 81 29.45 -30.71 13.41
CA GLN A 81 28.55 -31.44 12.50
C GLN A 81 27.80 -30.46 11.59
N THR A 82 27.88 -30.66 10.27
CA THR A 82 26.97 -29.95 9.37
C THR A 82 25.57 -30.38 9.78
N TYR A 83 24.70 -29.46 10.19
CA TYR A 83 23.44 -29.74 10.90
C TYR A 83 22.60 -30.83 10.20
N GLY A 84 22.81 -32.11 10.54
CA GLY A 84 22.19 -33.27 9.89
C GLY A 84 22.45 -33.46 8.39
N ARG A 85 23.28 -32.64 7.72
CA ARG A 85 23.49 -32.73 6.26
C ARG A 85 24.44 -33.86 5.86
N ASP A 86 25.25 -34.38 6.78
CA ASP A 86 26.18 -35.49 6.55
C ASP A 86 25.47 -36.80 6.16
N GLU A 87 24.17 -36.91 6.45
CA GLU A 87 23.32 -38.06 6.08
C GLU A 87 22.66 -37.90 4.69
N GLN A 88 22.76 -36.72 4.07
CA GLN A 88 22.20 -36.47 2.74
C GLN A 88 23.14 -37.05 1.66
N VAL A 89 22.56 -37.76 0.69
CA VAL A 89 23.32 -38.30 -0.44
C VAL A 89 23.78 -37.18 -1.38
N ILE A 90 22.94 -36.15 -1.56
CA ILE A 90 23.30 -34.87 -2.19
C ILE A 90 22.82 -33.80 -1.21
N LYS A 91 23.78 -33.07 -0.63
CA LYS A 91 23.50 -31.97 0.32
C LYS A 91 22.72 -30.86 -0.37
N THR A 92 21.93 -30.12 0.42
CA THR A 92 21.11 -29.02 -0.10
C THR A 92 21.05 -27.80 0.81
N GLY A 93 20.50 -26.70 0.27
CA GLY A 93 20.41 -25.39 0.92
C GLY A 93 19.47 -25.41 2.13
N LEU A 94 18.22 -25.84 1.94
CA LEU A 94 17.21 -25.92 3.00
C LEU A 94 17.61 -26.92 4.09
N GLY A 95 18.29 -27.99 3.72
CA GLY A 95 18.84 -28.99 4.64
C GLY A 95 17.95 -30.22 4.81
N LYS A 96 18.34 -31.10 5.74
CA LYS A 96 17.85 -32.48 5.78
C LYS A 96 16.37 -32.65 6.12
N ASP A 97 15.78 -31.75 6.91
CA ASP A 97 14.37 -31.84 7.31
C ASP A 97 13.44 -31.76 6.08
N PHE A 98 13.83 -31.01 5.05
CA PHE A 98 13.08 -30.92 3.79
C PHE A 98 13.17 -32.23 2.98
N ASP A 99 14.37 -32.83 2.90
CA ASP A 99 14.53 -34.16 2.31
C ASP A 99 13.73 -35.24 3.08
N GLU A 100 13.69 -35.15 4.42
CA GLU A 100 12.88 -36.05 5.26
C GLU A 100 11.38 -35.88 4.99
N PHE A 101 10.91 -34.66 4.77
CA PHE A 101 9.53 -34.38 4.33
C PHE A 101 9.20 -35.06 3.00
N LEU A 102 10.01 -34.84 1.96
CA LEU A 102 9.79 -35.46 0.65
C LEU A 102 9.78 -36.99 0.73
N LYS A 103 10.63 -37.57 1.59
CA LYS A 103 10.68 -39.01 1.84
C LYS A 103 9.44 -39.53 2.57
N LYS A 104 8.87 -38.74 3.47
CA LYS A 104 7.70 -39.13 4.28
C LYS A 104 6.42 -39.15 3.43
N GLU A 105 6.30 -38.21 2.52
CA GLU A 105 5.15 -38.10 1.60
C GLU A 105 5.31 -38.94 0.32
N ASP A 106 6.35 -39.77 0.23
CA ASP A 106 6.61 -40.72 -0.88
C ASP A 106 6.65 -40.07 -2.28
N ILE A 107 7.20 -38.86 -2.36
CA ILE A 107 7.21 -38.05 -3.59
C ILE A 107 8.10 -38.70 -4.66
N ASN A 108 7.55 -38.88 -5.87
CA ASN A 108 8.29 -39.44 -6.99
C ASN A 108 9.38 -38.48 -7.49
N THR A 109 10.55 -39.01 -7.84
CA THR A 109 11.65 -38.21 -8.39
C THR A 109 11.76 -38.40 -9.90
N LYS A 110 11.68 -37.30 -10.66
CA LYS A 110 11.91 -37.34 -12.11
C LYS A 110 13.40 -37.21 -12.42
N LEU A 111 13.97 -38.22 -13.06
CA LEU A 111 15.33 -38.16 -13.60
C LEU A 111 15.31 -37.56 -15.00
N ILE A 112 16.00 -36.42 -15.16
CA ILE A 112 16.22 -35.73 -16.42
C ILE A 112 17.69 -35.96 -16.80
N THR A 113 17.95 -36.81 -17.79
CA THR A 113 19.32 -37.07 -18.27
C THR A 113 19.56 -36.32 -19.57
N VAL A 114 20.62 -35.51 -19.60
CA VAL A 114 21.04 -34.74 -20.79
C VAL A 114 22.30 -35.39 -21.38
N GLU A 115 22.13 -36.05 -22.51
CA GLU A 115 23.19 -36.83 -23.18
C GLU A 115 23.82 -36.09 -24.37
N LYS A 116 23.20 -35.00 -24.83
CA LYS A 116 23.68 -34.17 -25.95
C LYS A 116 23.61 -32.71 -25.60
N SER A 117 24.54 -31.92 -26.14
CA SER A 117 24.53 -30.47 -25.93
C SER A 117 23.26 -29.84 -26.51
N LEU A 118 22.68 -28.91 -25.76
CA LEU A 118 21.49 -28.15 -26.12
C LEU A 118 21.89 -26.79 -26.69
N ASP A 119 21.07 -26.24 -27.59
CA ASP A 119 21.20 -24.85 -28.05
C ASP A 119 20.59 -23.93 -27.00
N ASP A 120 21.34 -22.89 -26.59
CA ASP A 120 20.86 -21.85 -25.67
C ASP A 120 19.62 -21.11 -26.21
N LYS A 121 19.39 -21.12 -27.53
CA LYS A 121 18.19 -20.55 -28.16
C LYS A 121 16.95 -21.43 -28.05
N ASN A 122 17.09 -22.69 -27.65
CA ASN A 122 15.98 -23.62 -27.49
C ASN A 122 16.16 -24.45 -26.21
N PRO A 123 16.10 -23.81 -25.03
CA PRO A 123 16.28 -24.48 -23.75
C PRO A 123 15.11 -25.40 -23.44
N MET A 124 15.37 -26.40 -22.59
CA MET A 124 14.30 -27.18 -21.96
C MET A 124 13.63 -26.32 -20.88
N ILE A 125 12.31 -26.31 -20.84
CA ILE A 125 11.55 -25.52 -19.87
C ILE A 125 10.75 -26.48 -18.98
N ILE A 126 10.91 -26.34 -17.67
CA ILE A 126 10.16 -27.05 -16.63
C ILE A 126 9.24 -26.02 -15.97
N ASN A 127 7.93 -26.17 -16.13
CA ASN A 127 6.96 -25.25 -15.53
C ASN A 127 6.30 -25.88 -14.32
N PHE A 128 6.38 -25.16 -13.21
CA PHE A 128 5.62 -25.36 -11.99
C PHE A 128 4.56 -24.26 -11.93
N HIS A 129 3.29 -24.67 -11.95
CA HIS A 129 2.15 -23.75 -11.88
C HIS A 129 1.40 -24.01 -10.59
N GLN A 130 1.38 -23.02 -9.71
CA GLN A 130 0.69 -23.10 -8.43
C GLN A 130 -0.79 -22.74 -8.61
N GLU A 131 -1.65 -23.77 -8.52
CA GLU A 131 -3.10 -23.61 -8.52
C GLU A 131 -3.62 -23.14 -7.16
N ASN A 132 -4.74 -22.41 -7.16
CA ASN A 132 -5.31 -21.89 -5.93
C ASN A 132 -5.82 -23.00 -4.99
N ASP A 133 -5.50 -22.86 -3.70
CA ASP A 133 -5.82 -23.79 -2.60
C ASP A 133 -5.27 -25.22 -2.83
N THR A 134 -4.07 -25.33 -3.42
CA THR A 134 -3.38 -26.61 -3.64
C THR A 134 -1.98 -26.66 -3.02
N VAL A 135 -1.47 -27.89 -2.85
CA VAL A 135 -0.09 -28.15 -2.42
C VAL A 135 0.66 -28.85 -3.56
N GLY A 136 1.55 -28.14 -4.23
CA GLY A 136 2.46 -28.69 -5.23
C GLY A 136 3.76 -29.16 -4.57
N VAL A 137 4.14 -30.42 -4.77
CA VAL A 137 5.42 -30.96 -4.25
C VAL A 137 6.14 -31.71 -5.35
N TYR A 138 7.35 -31.27 -5.69
CA TYR A 138 8.07 -31.71 -6.88
C TYR A 138 9.49 -32.12 -6.53
N SER A 139 9.92 -33.28 -7.02
CA SER A 139 11.30 -33.77 -6.87
C SER A 139 11.88 -34.15 -8.22
N GLN A 140 13.09 -33.65 -8.51
CA GLN A 140 13.79 -33.92 -9.75
C GLN A 140 15.29 -34.05 -9.59
N LEU A 141 15.90 -34.85 -10.46
CA LEU A 141 17.34 -35.05 -10.55
C LEU A 141 17.78 -34.77 -11.99
N ILE A 142 18.57 -33.72 -12.18
CA ILE A 142 19.15 -33.33 -13.47
C ILE A 142 20.55 -33.94 -13.56
N HIS A 143 20.78 -34.81 -14.54
CA HIS A 143 22.07 -35.46 -14.80
C HIS A 143 22.62 -35.05 -16.16
N VAL A 144 23.62 -34.18 -16.15
CA VAL A 144 24.33 -33.73 -17.36
C VAL A 144 25.55 -34.63 -17.59
N LYS A 145 25.55 -35.35 -18.73
CA LYS A 145 26.61 -36.29 -19.10
C LYS A 145 27.90 -35.59 -19.51
N GLU A 146 28.99 -36.35 -19.54
CA GLU A 146 30.32 -35.85 -19.90
C GLU A 146 30.35 -35.13 -21.27
N ASN A 147 31.06 -34.01 -21.36
CA ASN A 147 31.20 -33.19 -22.58
C ASN A 147 29.87 -32.64 -23.14
N VAL A 148 28.93 -32.28 -22.25
CA VAL A 148 27.60 -31.75 -22.61
C VAL A 148 27.46 -30.31 -22.10
N ASN A 149 26.94 -29.42 -22.95
CA ASN A 149 26.51 -28.07 -22.56
C ASN A 149 24.98 -27.99 -22.62
N ALA A 150 24.32 -27.52 -21.58
CA ALA A 150 22.86 -27.49 -21.52
C ALA A 150 22.35 -26.22 -20.85
N THR A 151 21.23 -25.69 -21.36
CA THR A 151 20.43 -24.65 -20.69
C THR A 151 19.05 -25.21 -20.35
N ILE A 152 18.66 -25.09 -19.08
CA ILE A 152 17.36 -25.52 -18.55
C ILE A 152 16.74 -24.35 -17.80
N ILE A 153 15.47 -24.04 -18.09
CA ILE A 153 14.69 -23.01 -17.41
C ILE A 153 13.67 -23.71 -16.50
N MET A 154 13.61 -23.32 -15.24
CA MET A 154 12.57 -23.67 -14.28
C MET A 154 11.71 -22.42 -14.05
N SER A 155 10.47 -22.47 -14.51
CA SER A 155 9.49 -21.39 -14.35
C SER A 155 8.53 -21.75 -13.24
N TYR A 156 8.28 -20.82 -12.33
CA TYR A 156 7.38 -20.97 -11.19
C TYR A 156 6.38 -19.82 -11.28
N ASP A 157 5.11 -20.12 -11.49
CA ASP A 157 4.10 -19.08 -11.67
C ASP A 157 2.75 -19.40 -11.02
N SER A 158 2.03 -18.34 -10.68
CA SER A 158 0.67 -18.42 -10.16
C SER A 158 -0.14 -17.21 -10.56
N ALA A 159 -1.48 -17.29 -10.43
CA ALA A 159 -2.30 -16.09 -10.44
C ALA A 159 -1.89 -15.15 -9.27
N SER A 160 -2.07 -13.84 -9.44
CA SER A 160 -1.67 -12.83 -8.44
C SER A 160 -2.39 -12.99 -7.09
N ASN A 161 -3.62 -13.51 -7.12
CA ASN A 161 -4.46 -13.78 -5.96
C ASN A 161 -4.39 -15.24 -5.47
N ALA A 162 -3.56 -16.08 -6.07
CA ALA A 162 -3.42 -17.48 -5.69
C ALA A 162 -2.95 -17.63 -4.25
N LYS A 163 -3.50 -18.63 -3.58
CA LYS A 163 -3.11 -19.11 -2.26
C LYS A 163 -2.69 -20.57 -2.37
N GLY A 164 -1.64 -20.98 -1.69
CA GLY A 164 -1.20 -22.38 -1.72
C GLY A 164 0.23 -22.55 -1.28
N VAL A 165 0.73 -23.77 -1.47
CA VAL A 165 2.10 -24.16 -1.10
C VAL A 165 2.75 -24.83 -2.29
N GLU A 166 3.92 -24.35 -2.67
CA GLU A 166 4.74 -24.92 -3.72
C GLU A 166 6.10 -25.33 -3.14
N ALA A 167 6.50 -26.59 -3.31
CA ALA A 167 7.74 -27.12 -2.75
C ALA A 167 8.52 -27.93 -3.79
N ILE A 168 9.75 -27.52 -4.08
CA ILE A 168 10.59 -28.09 -5.14
C ILE A 168 11.94 -28.53 -4.56
N SER A 169 12.35 -29.75 -4.87
CA SER A 169 13.72 -30.23 -4.67
C SER A 169 14.36 -30.57 -6.00
N THR A 170 15.43 -29.86 -6.33
CA THR A 170 16.23 -30.07 -7.54
C THR A 170 17.62 -30.55 -7.16
N LYS A 171 17.94 -31.78 -7.52
CA LYS A 171 19.30 -32.32 -7.41
C LYS A 171 19.99 -32.26 -8.77
N VAL A 172 21.28 -31.95 -8.81
CA VAL A 172 22.05 -31.74 -10.04
C VAL A 172 23.36 -32.52 -9.99
N LEU A 173 23.66 -33.25 -11.07
CA LEU A 173 24.92 -33.95 -11.27
C LEU A 173 25.53 -33.48 -12.59
N VAL A 174 26.69 -32.82 -12.52
CA VAL A 174 27.41 -32.33 -13.70
C VAL A 174 28.69 -33.13 -13.88
N GLU A 175 28.76 -33.92 -14.95
CA GLU A 175 29.92 -34.74 -15.29
C GLU A 175 31.09 -33.91 -15.86
N LYS A 176 32.21 -34.59 -16.14
CA LYS A 176 33.46 -33.92 -16.53
C LYS A 176 33.30 -33.13 -17.82
N ASN A 177 33.99 -31.99 -17.90
CA ASN A 177 34.01 -31.11 -19.08
C ASN A 177 32.61 -30.68 -19.57
N SER A 178 31.63 -30.59 -18.67
CA SER A 178 30.24 -30.25 -19.00
C SER A 178 29.82 -28.92 -18.38
N ASN A 179 28.86 -28.26 -19.01
CA ASN A 179 28.30 -26.99 -18.56
C ASN A 179 26.78 -27.11 -18.42
N LEU A 180 26.24 -26.71 -17.27
CA LEU A 180 24.81 -26.52 -17.08
C LEU A 180 24.53 -25.07 -16.72
N LYS A 181 23.72 -24.40 -17.55
CA LYS A 181 23.06 -23.16 -17.20
C LYS A 181 21.65 -23.46 -16.72
N LEU A 182 21.41 -23.34 -15.42
CA LEU A 182 20.13 -23.56 -14.78
C LEU A 182 19.52 -22.20 -14.43
N ILE A 183 18.38 -21.88 -15.05
CA ILE A 183 17.69 -20.61 -14.88
C ILE A 183 16.43 -20.86 -14.06
N LYS A 184 16.16 -20.00 -13.07
CA LYS A 184 14.96 -20.02 -12.24
C LYS A 184 14.22 -18.71 -12.34
N LEU A 185 12.94 -18.76 -12.65
CA LEU A 185 12.09 -17.58 -12.80
C LEU A 185 10.80 -17.79 -12.02
N GLN A 186 10.72 -17.12 -10.88
CA GLN A 186 9.59 -17.21 -9.97
C GLN A 186 8.78 -15.91 -9.99
N THR A 187 7.49 -16.02 -10.28
CA THR A 187 6.48 -14.95 -10.19
C THR A 187 5.24 -15.48 -9.46
N LEU A 188 5.17 -15.29 -8.15
CA LEU A 188 4.12 -15.89 -7.30
C LEU A 188 3.21 -14.86 -6.63
N GLY A 189 1.96 -15.26 -6.41
CA GLY A 189 0.91 -14.48 -5.76
C GLY A 189 1.17 -14.23 -4.27
N LYS A 190 0.54 -13.21 -3.71
CA LYS A 190 0.82 -12.71 -2.34
C LYS A 190 0.45 -13.67 -1.20
N LYS A 191 -0.19 -14.81 -1.49
CA LYS A 191 -0.63 -15.81 -0.51
C LYS A 191 -0.02 -17.20 -0.76
N VAL A 192 1.01 -17.28 -1.61
CA VAL A 192 1.72 -18.54 -1.89
C VAL A 192 2.92 -18.68 -0.96
N TRP A 193 3.10 -19.87 -0.37
CA TRP A 193 4.32 -20.25 0.33
C TRP A 193 5.18 -21.08 -0.62
N HIS A 194 6.45 -20.73 -0.74
CA HIS A 194 7.35 -21.32 -1.72
C HIS A 194 8.59 -21.89 -1.03
N PHE A 195 8.94 -23.13 -1.38
CA PHE A 195 10.16 -23.82 -0.95
C PHE A 195 10.92 -24.28 -2.18
N ASP A 196 12.19 -23.90 -2.29
CA ASP A 196 13.04 -24.32 -3.40
C ASP A 196 14.43 -24.72 -2.90
N ASP A 197 14.73 -25.99 -3.07
CA ASP A 197 15.93 -26.61 -2.53
C ASP A 197 16.81 -27.22 -3.62
N ILE A 198 18.03 -26.70 -3.77
CA ILE A 198 18.99 -27.16 -4.76
C ILE A 198 20.17 -27.87 -4.10
N GLY A 199 20.56 -29.02 -4.66
CA GLY A 199 21.80 -29.72 -4.34
C GLY A 199 22.56 -30.09 -5.59
N SER A 200 23.87 -29.86 -5.62
CA SER A 200 24.68 -30.13 -6.82
C SER A 200 26.02 -30.78 -6.50
N ILE A 201 26.49 -31.65 -7.41
CA ILE A 201 27.85 -32.17 -7.44
C ILE A 201 28.46 -31.94 -8.81
N CYS A 202 29.61 -31.25 -8.85
CA CYS A 202 30.36 -30.91 -10.06
C CYS A 202 31.68 -31.67 -10.13
N LYS A 203 31.90 -32.39 -11.23
CA LYS A 203 33.14 -33.14 -11.52
C LYS A 203 34.19 -32.26 -12.20
N GLU A 204 35.32 -32.87 -12.58
CA GLU A 204 36.47 -32.16 -13.15
C GLU A 204 36.08 -31.30 -14.36
N LYS A 205 36.44 -30.02 -14.34
CA LYS A 205 36.08 -29.03 -15.38
C LYS A 205 34.58 -28.91 -15.65
N ALA A 206 33.74 -29.31 -14.71
CA ALA A 206 32.31 -29.07 -14.78
C ALA A 206 31.99 -27.64 -14.37
N ASN A 207 31.03 -27.01 -15.06
CA ASN A 207 30.52 -25.69 -14.73
C ASN A 207 29.01 -25.73 -14.45
N LEU A 208 28.59 -25.10 -13.36
CA LEU A 208 27.19 -24.82 -13.07
C LEU A 208 26.97 -23.30 -13.01
N ASP A 209 26.21 -22.77 -13.96
CA ASP A 209 25.73 -21.39 -13.97
C ASP A 209 24.27 -21.36 -13.50
N LEU A 210 24.02 -20.84 -12.30
CA LEU A 210 22.71 -20.66 -11.73
C LEU A 210 22.26 -19.20 -11.89
N ILE A 211 21.17 -18.95 -12.61
CA ILE A 211 20.58 -17.61 -12.77
C ILE A 211 19.19 -17.66 -12.15
N GLN A 212 18.84 -16.72 -11.26
CA GLN A 212 17.61 -16.78 -10.49
C GLN A 212 16.93 -15.42 -10.44
N ILE A 213 15.61 -15.39 -10.58
CA ILE A 213 14.78 -14.22 -10.32
C ILE A 213 13.62 -14.66 -9.42
N GLU A 214 13.51 -14.05 -8.25
CA GLU A 214 12.44 -14.31 -7.28
C GLU A 214 11.57 -13.07 -7.06
N LEU A 215 10.33 -13.14 -7.53
CA LEU A 215 9.35 -12.05 -7.48
C LEU A 215 8.06 -12.52 -6.80
N GLY A 216 7.69 -11.86 -5.71
CA GLY A 216 6.46 -12.15 -4.97
C GLY A 216 6.53 -13.37 -4.05
N GLY A 217 5.37 -14.03 -3.85
CA GLY A 217 5.20 -15.04 -2.80
C GLY A 217 5.05 -14.42 -1.41
N GLN A 218 4.24 -15.03 -0.54
CA GLN A 218 4.07 -14.57 0.84
C GLN A 218 5.32 -14.88 1.68
N LYS A 219 5.79 -16.12 1.58
CA LYS A 219 6.95 -16.63 2.31
C LYS A 219 7.74 -17.53 1.38
N ASN A 220 8.99 -17.19 1.16
CA ASN A 220 9.88 -17.87 0.25
C ASN A 220 11.08 -18.41 1.04
N TRP A 221 11.31 -19.71 0.96
CA TRP A 221 12.51 -20.36 1.48
C TRP A 221 13.26 -21.00 0.32
N THR A 222 14.41 -20.44 -0.01
CA THR A 222 15.20 -20.85 -1.17
C THR A 222 16.63 -21.16 -0.74
N GLY A 223 17.28 -22.11 -1.40
CA GLY A 223 18.67 -22.40 -1.09
C GLY A 223 19.35 -23.35 -2.07
N ALA A 224 20.68 -23.29 -2.07
CA ALA A 224 21.51 -24.20 -2.84
C ALA A 224 22.71 -24.70 -2.02
N PHE A 225 23.10 -25.95 -2.25
CA PHE A 225 24.38 -26.49 -1.78
C PHE A 225 25.12 -27.12 -2.96
N VAL A 226 26.29 -26.58 -3.30
CA VAL A 226 27.06 -27.00 -4.48
C VAL A 226 28.41 -27.57 -4.03
N GLU A 227 28.67 -28.83 -4.37
CA GLU A 227 29.96 -29.50 -4.14
C GLU A 227 30.82 -29.43 -5.42
N LEU A 228 31.89 -28.63 -5.38
CA LEU A 228 32.94 -28.55 -6.43
C LEU A 228 34.03 -29.57 -6.12
N VAL A 229 33.80 -30.82 -6.55
CA VAL A 229 34.63 -31.97 -6.20
C VAL A 229 35.78 -32.13 -7.18
N GLY A 230 35.53 -31.86 -8.46
CA GLY A 230 36.52 -31.97 -9.51
C GLY A 230 37.49 -30.80 -9.58
N ASN A 231 38.71 -31.05 -10.03
CA ASN A 231 39.66 -29.97 -10.29
C ASN A 231 39.15 -29.08 -11.42
N ASP A 232 39.46 -27.78 -11.34
CA ASP A 232 39.05 -26.76 -12.30
C ASP A 232 37.52 -26.68 -12.50
N SER A 233 36.72 -27.15 -11.53
CA SER A 233 35.25 -27.05 -11.58
C SER A 233 34.77 -25.70 -11.06
N THR A 234 33.66 -25.21 -11.59
CA THR A 234 33.20 -23.84 -11.39
C THR A 234 31.72 -23.73 -11.06
N PHE A 235 31.38 -22.74 -10.24
CA PHE A 235 29.99 -22.39 -9.90
C PHE A 235 29.79 -20.87 -9.98
N ASN A 236 28.86 -20.43 -10.83
CA ASN A 236 28.44 -19.03 -10.87
C ASN A 236 26.96 -18.94 -10.48
N ASN A 237 26.62 -18.07 -9.53
CA ASN A 237 25.24 -17.78 -9.15
C ASN A 237 24.96 -16.29 -9.34
N ASN A 238 23.90 -15.96 -10.08
CA ASN A 238 23.40 -14.60 -10.26
C ASN A 238 21.92 -14.57 -9.89
N MET A 239 21.56 -13.91 -8.80
CA MET A 239 20.20 -13.87 -8.29
C MET A 239 19.68 -12.44 -8.21
N GLY A 240 18.50 -12.20 -8.78
CA GLY A 240 17.70 -11.00 -8.60
C GLY A 240 16.48 -11.29 -7.73
N TYR A 241 16.10 -10.38 -6.83
CA TYR A 241 14.85 -10.53 -6.08
C TYR A 241 14.17 -9.19 -5.78
N TYR A 242 12.83 -9.22 -5.71
CA TYR A 242 12.03 -8.08 -5.26
C TYR A 242 10.90 -8.52 -4.35
N MET A 243 10.88 -7.97 -3.13
CA MET A 243 9.88 -8.24 -2.10
C MET A 243 9.27 -6.92 -1.62
N GLN A 244 7.97 -6.94 -1.35
CA GLN A 244 7.18 -5.78 -0.89
C GLN A 244 6.10 -6.21 0.10
N ASP A 245 5.24 -5.30 0.54
CA ASP A 245 4.24 -5.56 1.58
C ASP A 245 4.88 -6.26 2.81
N GLU A 246 4.26 -7.32 3.35
CA GLU A 246 4.79 -8.15 4.45
C GLU A 246 5.52 -9.43 3.95
N GLN A 247 6.02 -9.43 2.72
CA GLN A 247 6.63 -10.63 2.13
C GLN A 247 7.95 -11.02 2.82
N VAL A 248 8.18 -12.33 2.92
CA VAL A 248 9.38 -12.89 3.55
C VAL A 248 10.21 -13.67 2.53
N LEU A 249 11.50 -13.35 2.45
CA LEU A 249 12.49 -14.11 1.68
C LEU A 249 13.62 -14.61 2.60
N ASP A 250 13.77 -15.92 2.71
CA ASP A 250 14.83 -16.55 3.49
C ASP A 250 15.69 -17.47 2.61
N MET A 251 16.98 -17.14 2.54
CA MET A 251 17.94 -17.70 1.59
C MET A 251 19.11 -18.38 2.31
N ASN A 252 19.53 -19.54 1.79
CA ASN A 252 20.76 -20.21 2.22
C ASN A 252 21.53 -20.85 1.06
N TYR A 253 22.68 -20.26 0.70
CA TYR A 253 23.52 -20.69 -0.42
C TYR A 253 24.91 -21.09 0.07
N VAL A 254 25.35 -22.30 -0.26
CA VAL A 254 26.62 -22.88 0.18
C VAL A 254 27.37 -23.43 -1.04
N VAL A 255 28.65 -23.07 -1.17
CA VAL A 255 29.57 -23.69 -2.12
C VAL A 255 30.72 -24.34 -1.36
N SER A 256 30.87 -25.65 -1.53
CA SER A 256 31.91 -26.49 -0.93
C SER A 256 32.97 -26.81 -1.98
N GLN A 257 34.18 -26.30 -1.77
CA GLN A 257 35.31 -26.42 -2.69
C GLN A 257 36.27 -27.50 -2.21
N ARG A 258 36.39 -28.59 -2.97
CA ARG A 258 37.27 -29.74 -2.66
C ARG A 258 38.28 -30.04 -3.76
N GLY A 259 38.01 -29.64 -5.01
CA GLY A 259 38.94 -29.75 -6.12
C GLY A 259 40.01 -28.67 -6.08
N GLU A 260 41.16 -28.94 -6.69
CA GLU A 260 42.18 -27.91 -6.93
C GLU A 260 41.67 -26.91 -7.96
N LYS A 261 42.04 -25.62 -7.78
CA LYS A 261 41.73 -24.53 -8.74
C LYS A 261 40.25 -24.42 -9.10
N THR A 262 39.38 -24.73 -8.16
CA THR A 262 37.94 -24.48 -8.32
C THR A 262 37.66 -22.98 -8.23
N GLU A 263 36.63 -22.51 -8.92
CA GLU A 263 36.21 -21.11 -8.84
C GLU A 263 34.71 -21.00 -8.54
N SER A 264 34.35 -20.19 -7.55
CA SER A 264 32.95 -19.87 -7.26
C SER A 264 32.70 -18.37 -7.26
N LYS A 265 31.59 -17.93 -7.87
CA LYS A 265 31.11 -16.54 -7.81
C LYS A 265 29.64 -16.53 -7.48
N MET A 266 29.24 -15.81 -6.43
CA MET A 266 27.83 -15.66 -6.06
C MET A 266 27.50 -14.17 -5.97
N LEU A 267 26.60 -13.70 -6.83
CA LEU A 267 26.12 -12.33 -6.88
C LEU A 267 24.61 -12.31 -6.62
N PHE A 268 24.19 -11.60 -5.60
CA PHE A 268 22.80 -11.38 -5.23
C PHE A 268 22.47 -9.90 -5.36
N LYS A 269 21.37 -9.57 -6.04
CA LYS A 269 20.89 -8.20 -6.20
C LYS A 269 19.42 -8.12 -5.87
N GLY A 270 19.08 -7.24 -4.94
CA GLY A 270 17.71 -7.17 -4.44
C GLY A 270 17.19 -5.77 -4.28
N ALA A 271 15.86 -5.64 -4.38
CA ALA A 271 15.14 -4.49 -3.88
C ALA A 271 14.08 -4.95 -2.86
N LEU A 272 13.93 -4.22 -1.77
CA LEU A 272 12.96 -4.47 -0.71
C LEU A 272 12.12 -3.21 -0.54
N ASN A 273 10.80 -3.36 -0.40
CA ASN A 273 9.86 -2.25 -0.25
C ASN A 273 8.85 -2.53 0.88
N ASP A 274 8.07 -1.52 1.27
CA ASP A 274 7.13 -1.54 2.39
C ASP A 274 7.72 -2.13 3.69
N GLU A 275 7.17 -3.26 4.16
CA GLU A 275 7.55 -3.96 5.39
C GLU A 275 8.26 -5.30 5.13
N ALA A 276 8.83 -5.45 3.92
CA ALA A 276 9.40 -6.73 3.48
C ALA A 276 10.55 -7.18 4.39
N GLN A 277 10.69 -8.50 4.53
CA GLN A 277 11.72 -9.11 5.37
C GLN A 277 12.58 -10.06 4.55
N LYS A 278 13.90 -9.91 4.66
CA LYS A 278 14.86 -10.76 3.96
C LYS A 278 15.98 -11.22 4.88
N THR A 279 16.26 -12.52 4.88
CA THR A 279 17.46 -13.10 5.50
C THR A 279 18.26 -13.87 4.45
N TRP A 280 19.51 -13.49 4.27
CA TRP A 280 20.44 -14.16 3.36
C TRP A 280 21.64 -14.72 4.12
N ARG A 281 21.97 -15.97 3.79
CA ARG A 281 23.11 -16.72 4.32
C ARG A 281 23.89 -17.26 3.13
N GLY A 282 25.08 -16.71 2.90
CA GLY A 282 26.00 -17.22 1.90
C GLY A 282 27.23 -17.83 2.55
N THR A 283 27.74 -18.94 1.99
CA THR A 283 28.91 -19.63 2.52
C THR A 283 29.81 -20.15 1.41
N ILE A 284 31.08 -19.76 1.46
CA ILE A 284 32.17 -20.38 0.71
C ILE A 284 32.96 -21.26 1.68
N ASP A 285 33.06 -22.57 1.41
CA ASP A 285 33.80 -23.53 2.23
C ASP A 285 34.98 -24.12 1.45
N PHE A 286 36.20 -23.69 1.76
CA PHE A 286 37.43 -24.25 1.20
C PHE A 286 37.90 -25.42 2.05
N HIS A 287 37.82 -26.63 1.50
CA HIS A 287 38.35 -27.82 2.14
C HIS A 287 39.84 -28.02 1.83
N LYS A 288 40.54 -28.71 2.73
CA LYS A 288 41.90 -29.17 2.49
C LYS A 288 41.98 -29.98 1.19
N GLY A 289 42.95 -29.66 0.34
CA GLY A 289 43.08 -30.23 -1.01
C GLY A 289 42.53 -29.33 -2.13
N SER A 290 41.93 -28.18 -1.79
CA SER A 290 41.45 -27.17 -2.76
C SER A 290 42.49 -26.10 -3.11
N SER A 291 43.76 -26.49 -3.21
CA SER A 291 44.85 -25.54 -3.51
C SER A 291 44.62 -24.81 -4.85
N GLY A 292 44.87 -23.51 -4.84
CA GLY A 292 44.67 -22.59 -5.96
C GLY A 292 43.21 -22.17 -6.18
N SER A 293 42.28 -22.59 -5.33
CA SER A 293 40.85 -22.30 -5.50
C SER A 293 40.48 -20.88 -5.09
N LYS A 294 39.39 -20.38 -5.69
CA LYS A 294 38.90 -19.01 -5.51
C LYS A 294 37.41 -18.96 -5.25
N GLY A 295 37.00 -17.98 -4.45
CA GLY A 295 35.59 -17.74 -4.14
C GLY A 295 35.29 -16.26 -3.99
N ASP A 296 34.21 -15.81 -4.60
CA ASP A 296 33.68 -14.45 -4.46
C ASP A 296 32.18 -14.51 -4.14
N GLU A 297 31.72 -13.70 -3.20
CA GLU A 297 30.35 -13.64 -2.73
C GLU A 297 29.95 -12.18 -2.47
N GLN A 298 28.94 -11.68 -3.16
CA GLN A 298 28.47 -10.31 -3.01
C GLN A 298 26.95 -10.25 -3.00
N GLU A 299 26.40 -9.45 -2.08
CA GLU A 299 25.00 -9.04 -2.10
C GLU A 299 24.89 -7.51 -2.20
N ASP A 300 24.08 -7.00 -3.12
CA ASP A 300 23.73 -5.58 -3.21
C ASP A 300 22.21 -5.40 -3.03
N VAL A 301 21.80 -4.68 -1.99
CA VAL A 301 20.38 -4.49 -1.63
C VAL A 301 19.99 -3.02 -1.66
N LEU A 302 18.93 -2.72 -2.41
CA LEU A 302 18.23 -1.44 -2.38
C LEU A 302 17.04 -1.53 -1.41
N LEU A 303 17.01 -0.64 -0.41
CA LEU A 303 15.88 -0.46 0.49
C LEU A 303 15.03 0.71 -0.03
N VAL A 304 13.82 0.42 -0.49
CA VAL A 304 12.93 1.39 -1.17
C VAL A 304 12.07 2.17 -0.16
N SER A 305 11.77 1.56 1.00
CA SER A 305 11.01 2.11 2.13
C SER A 305 11.84 2.04 3.43
N PRO A 306 11.47 2.77 4.50
CA PRO A 306 12.22 2.76 5.75
C PRO A 306 11.96 1.52 6.64
N ASP A 307 10.81 0.86 6.52
CA ASP A 307 10.32 -0.16 7.46
C ASP A 307 10.71 -1.61 7.10
N ILE A 308 11.93 -1.80 6.58
CA ILE A 308 12.41 -3.09 6.06
C ILE A 308 13.27 -3.84 7.09
N VAL A 309 13.14 -5.17 7.12
CA VAL A 309 14.07 -6.05 7.86
C VAL A 309 15.02 -6.77 6.90
N ASN A 310 16.22 -6.22 6.74
CA ASN A 310 17.28 -6.83 5.94
C ASN A 310 18.38 -7.47 6.81
N LYS A 311 18.63 -8.78 6.62
CA LYS A 311 19.71 -9.53 7.26
C LYS A 311 20.59 -10.20 6.19
N SER A 312 21.89 -9.95 6.27
CA SER A 312 22.87 -10.44 5.29
C SER A 312 24.04 -11.06 6.03
N ILE A 313 24.33 -12.34 5.78
CA ILE A 313 25.29 -13.13 6.53
C ILE A 313 26.23 -13.86 5.56
N PRO A 314 27.25 -13.17 5.05
CA PRO A 314 28.25 -13.81 4.22
C PRO A 314 29.31 -14.50 5.08
N LEU A 315 29.72 -15.71 4.71
CA LEU A 315 30.64 -16.56 5.49
C LEU A 315 31.71 -17.20 4.62
N ILE A 316 32.96 -17.17 5.07
CA ILE A 316 34.04 -17.96 4.48
C ILE A 316 34.56 -18.93 5.53
N LEU A 317 34.56 -20.22 5.19
CA LEU A 317 35.22 -21.29 5.93
C LEU A 317 36.48 -21.68 5.15
N CYS A 318 37.62 -21.73 5.83
CA CYS A 318 38.91 -21.93 5.16
C CYS A 318 39.75 -22.97 5.91
N HIS A 319 40.01 -24.10 5.24
CA HIS A 319 40.84 -25.20 5.73
C HIS A 319 42.04 -25.50 4.81
N GLU A 320 42.26 -24.67 3.80
CA GLU A 320 43.37 -24.75 2.86
C GLU A 320 44.15 -23.44 2.90
N GLU A 321 45.48 -23.51 2.83
CA GLU A 321 46.33 -22.30 2.96
C GLU A 321 46.43 -21.52 1.64
N ASP A 322 46.35 -22.24 0.52
CA ASP A 322 46.51 -21.68 -0.83
C ASP A 322 45.15 -21.45 -1.51
N VAL A 323 44.38 -20.48 -1.01
CA VAL A 323 43.07 -20.08 -1.57
C VAL A 323 42.85 -18.56 -1.52
N ASP A 324 41.99 -18.01 -2.39
CA ASP A 324 41.56 -16.60 -2.38
C ASP A 324 40.03 -16.52 -2.22
N GLY A 325 39.58 -16.00 -1.08
CA GLY A 325 38.17 -15.86 -0.74
C GLY A 325 37.78 -14.40 -0.51
N ARG A 326 36.69 -13.96 -1.14
CA ARG A 326 36.08 -12.63 -0.96
C ARG A 326 34.62 -12.78 -0.64
N HIS A 327 34.13 -11.93 0.26
CA HIS A 327 32.73 -11.87 0.58
C HIS A 327 32.33 -10.45 1.00
N GLY A 328 31.12 -10.01 0.69
CA GLY A 328 30.64 -8.66 1.00
C GLY A 328 29.13 -8.49 0.85
N ALA A 329 28.60 -7.47 1.51
CA ALA A 329 27.22 -7.04 1.33
C ALA A 329 27.15 -5.50 1.35
N SER A 330 26.46 -4.93 0.37
CA SER A 330 26.18 -3.50 0.24
C SER A 330 24.69 -3.27 0.42
N ILE A 331 24.30 -2.38 1.33
CA ILE A 331 22.89 -2.06 1.59
C ILE A 331 22.74 -0.55 1.46
N GLY A 332 21.88 -0.11 0.56
CA GLY A 332 21.61 1.32 0.30
C GLY A 332 20.13 1.62 0.48
N GLN A 333 19.82 2.68 1.23
CA GLN A 333 18.48 3.23 1.33
C GLN A 333 18.25 4.20 0.17
N LEU A 334 17.08 4.14 -0.45
CA LEU A 334 16.62 5.16 -1.37
C LEU A 334 16.24 6.40 -0.56
N GLU A 335 17.05 7.45 -0.69
CA GLU A 335 16.92 8.67 0.14
C GLU A 335 15.91 9.66 -0.47
N GLU A 336 15.31 10.50 0.39
CA GLU A 336 14.37 11.55 -0.03
C GLU A 336 15.00 12.53 -1.03
N ASP A 337 16.29 12.84 -0.89
CA ASP A 337 16.99 13.74 -1.82
C ASP A 337 17.10 13.15 -3.24
N GLU A 338 17.24 11.82 -3.34
CA GLU A 338 17.28 11.12 -4.63
C GLU A 338 15.90 11.11 -5.28
N LEU A 339 14.85 10.82 -4.50
CA LEU A 339 13.46 10.89 -4.94
C LEU A 339 13.08 12.32 -5.37
N PHE A 340 13.48 13.32 -4.60
CA PHE A 340 13.27 14.73 -4.92
C PHE A 340 13.94 15.12 -6.24
N TYR A 341 15.14 14.60 -6.53
CA TYR A 341 15.83 14.85 -7.80
C TYR A 341 15.02 14.35 -9.01
N PHE A 342 14.34 13.21 -8.89
CA PHE A 342 13.43 12.69 -9.93
C PHE A 342 12.15 13.52 -10.02
N GLN A 343 11.53 13.85 -8.88
CA GLN A 343 10.32 14.67 -8.81
C GLN A 343 10.52 16.07 -9.42
N ALA A 344 11.68 16.69 -9.21
CA ALA A 344 12.04 17.96 -9.83
C ALA A 344 12.08 17.92 -11.38
N ARG A 345 12.06 16.72 -11.98
CA ARG A 345 12.02 16.48 -13.44
C ARG A 345 10.67 15.95 -13.92
N GLY A 346 9.65 15.97 -13.07
CA GLY A 346 8.30 15.50 -13.40
C GLY A 346 8.15 13.98 -13.38
N ILE A 347 9.09 13.25 -12.77
CA ILE A 347 8.97 11.81 -12.54
C ILE A 347 8.39 11.63 -11.14
N SER A 348 7.26 10.95 -11.00
CA SER A 348 6.63 10.73 -9.70
C SER A 348 7.55 9.93 -8.77
N ARG A 349 7.25 9.93 -7.47
CA ARG A 349 8.04 9.18 -6.48
C ARG A 349 8.04 7.69 -6.82
N GLU A 350 6.89 7.19 -7.20
CA GLU A 350 6.58 5.80 -7.54
C GLU A 350 7.30 5.40 -8.83
N GLU A 351 7.29 6.28 -9.84
CA GLU A 351 8.02 6.06 -11.08
C GLU A 351 9.54 6.10 -10.84
N ALA A 352 10.02 6.95 -9.93
CA ALA A 352 11.41 6.94 -9.51
C ALA A 352 11.77 5.62 -8.81
N GLN A 353 10.93 5.14 -7.89
CA GLN A 353 11.10 3.83 -7.23
C GLN A 353 11.12 2.69 -8.26
N LYS A 354 10.22 2.67 -9.24
CA LYS A 354 10.23 1.71 -10.36
C LYS A 354 11.56 1.73 -11.09
N ILE A 355 12.04 2.91 -11.47
CA ILE A 355 13.32 3.05 -12.19
C ILE A 355 14.46 2.45 -11.37
N MET A 356 14.51 2.71 -10.07
CA MET A 356 15.55 2.21 -9.19
C MET A 356 15.47 0.69 -9.00
N ILE A 357 14.27 0.15 -8.78
CA ILE A 357 14.03 -1.30 -8.69
C ILE A 357 14.41 -1.99 -10.00
N LYS A 358 13.96 -1.46 -11.15
CA LYS A 358 14.32 -1.97 -12.48
C LYS A 358 15.83 -1.94 -12.68
N ALA A 359 16.50 -0.83 -12.37
CA ALA A 359 17.96 -0.72 -12.50
C ALA A 359 18.71 -1.77 -11.67
N GLN A 360 18.22 -2.05 -10.45
CA GLN A 360 18.81 -3.05 -9.56
C GLN A 360 18.72 -4.46 -10.16
N LEU A 361 17.56 -4.82 -10.72
CA LEU A 361 17.31 -6.15 -11.28
C LEU A 361 17.83 -6.33 -12.71
N ASN A 362 17.96 -5.25 -13.48
CA ASN A 362 18.29 -5.31 -14.90
C ASN A 362 19.61 -6.06 -15.18
N SER A 363 20.62 -5.87 -14.32
CA SER A 363 21.91 -6.57 -14.48
C SER A 363 21.83 -8.10 -14.37
N ILE A 364 20.79 -8.64 -13.72
CA ILE A 364 20.52 -10.08 -13.67
C ILE A 364 19.58 -10.48 -14.81
N ALA A 365 18.55 -9.68 -15.09
CA ALA A 365 17.60 -9.93 -16.17
C ALA A 365 18.27 -10.00 -17.56
N GLU A 366 19.32 -9.21 -17.80
CA GLU A 366 20.11 -9.25 -19.04
C GLU A 366 20.84 -10.58 -19.27
N LEU A 367 21.01 -11.42 -18.23
CA LEU A 367 21.61 -12.75 -18.34
C LEU A 367 20.61 -13.81 -18.86
N LEU A 368 19.31 -13.48 -18.91
CA LEU A 368 18.27 -14.38 -19.38
C LEU A 368 18.30 -14.54 -20.91
N PRO A 369 18.17 -15.77 -21.44
CA PRO A 369 18.42 -16.06 -22.84
C PRO A 369 17.27 -15.70 -23.79
N LEU A 370 16.01 -15.67 -23.33
CA LEU A 370 14.86 -15.30 -24.16
C LEU A 370 14.17 -14.04 -23.62
N ASP A 371 13.49 -13.34 -24.52
CA ASP A 371 12.90 -12.02 -24.24
C ASP A 371 11.57 -12.14 -23.48
N ASP A 372 10.80 -13.22 -23.69
CA ASP A 372 9.55 -13.51 -22.97
C ASP A 372 9.77 -13.52 -21.44
N GLU A 373 10.90 -14.05 -20.97
CA GLU A 373 11.28 -14.06 -19.56
C GLU A 373 11.60 -12.67 -19.02
N LYS A 374 12.25 -11.82 -19.83
CA LYS A 374 12.56 -10.44 -19.45
C LYS A 374 11.28 -9.61 -19.37
N ASP A 375 10.38 -9.78 -20.35
CA ASP A 375 9.08 -9.12 -20.40
C ASP A 375 8.21 -9.48 -19.18
N LYS A 376 8.26 -10.73 -18.70
CA LYS A 376 7.57 -11.13 -17.46
C LYS A 376 8.07 -10.37 -16.22
N ILE A 377 9.38 -10.16 -16.12
CA ILE A 377 9.99 -9.41 -15.00
C ILE A 377 9.55 -7.95 -15.09
N GLU A 378 9.63 -7.36 -16.28
CA GLU A 378 9.20 -5.98 -16.50
C GLU A 378 7.71 -5.80 -16.20
N ALA A 379 6.85 -6.72 -16.65
CA ALA A 379 5.42 -6.71 -16.39
C ALA A 379 5.13 -6.80 -14.87
N PHE A 380 5.80 -7.70 -14.16
CA PHE A 380 5.62 -7.86 -12.71
C PHE A 380 6.02 -6.59 -11.95
N ILE A 381 7.19 -6.02 -12.23
CA ILE A 381 7.65 -4.79 -11.59
C ILE A 381 6.70 -3.64 -11.93
N THR A 382 6.26 -3.57 -13.19
CA THR A 382 5.36 -2.50 -13.64
C THR A 382 4.00 -2.61 -12.96
N GLU A 383 3.40 -3.80 -12.83
CA GLU A 383 2.11 -4.07 -12.16
C GLU A 383 2.18 -3.83 -10.64
N LYS A 384 3.22 -4.33 -9.97
CA LYS A 384 3.30 -4.32 -8.50
C LYS A 384 3.80 -3.03 -7.89
N VAL A 385 4.49 -2.23 -8.68
CA VAL A 385 4.82 -0.84 -8.34
C VAL A 385 3.83 0.12 -9.05
N SER A 386 2.76 -0.39 -9.69
CA SER A 386 1.77 0.42 -10.43
C SER A 386 0.79 1.16 -9.51
N ASP A 387 0.26 2.27 -10.03
CA ASP A 387 -0.81 3.10 -9.45
C ASP A 387 -2.20 2.43 -9.42
N GLU A 388 -2.33 1.10 -9.48
CA GLU A 388 -3.66 0.51 -9.26
C GLU A 388 -4.08 0.75 -7.81
N PHE A 389 -5.03 1.67 -7.66
CA PHE A 389 -5.75 1.93 -6.43
C PHE A 389 -6.38 0.63 -5.93
N ASP A 390 -5.65 -0.10 -5.07
CA ASP A 390 -6.14 -1.32 -4.44
C ASP A 390 -7.06 -0.96 -3.29
N VAL A 391 -8.34 -0.79 -3.62
CA VAL A 391 -9.39 -0.52 -2.65
C VAL A 391 -9.47 -1.58 -1.57
N GLN A 392 -9.15 -2.85 -1.86
CA GLN A 392 -9.23 -3.92 -0.87
C GLN A 392 -8.09 -3.84 0.13
N ARG A 393 -6.90 -3.42 -0.29
CA ARG A 393 -5.80 -3.07 0.64
C ARG A 393 -6.21 -1.91 1.54
N ILE A 394 -6.68 -0.81 0.95
CA ILE A 394 -7.08 0.41 1.68
C ILE A 394 -8.21 0.13 2.67
N ARG A 395 -9.17 -0.73 2.32
CA ARG A 395 -10.27 -1.10 3.22
C ARG A 395 -9.80 -1.78 4.50
N LYS A 396 -8.67 -2.48 4.49
CA LYS A 396 -8.10 -3.09 5.70
C LYS A 396 -7.63 -2.06 6.72
N ASP A 397 -7.32 -0.85 6.27
CA ASP A 397 -6.99 0.25 7.18
C ASP A 397 -8.20 0.67 8.01
N PHE A 398 -9.44 0.30 7.66
CA PHE A 398 -10.66 0.71 8.34
C PHE A 398 -11.26 -0.45 9.15
N PRO A 399 -11.02 -0.54 10.47
CA PRO A 399 -11.47 -1.68 11.28
C PRO A 399 -12.99 -1.91 11.26
N ILE A 400 -13.77 -0.84 11.01
CA ILE A 400 -15.23 -0.95 10.95
C ILE A 400 -15.71 -1.86 9.80
N PHE A 401 -14.92 -2.04 8.73
CA PHE A 401 -15.26 -2.91 7.61
C PHE A 401 -14.92 -4.40 7.85
N GLU A 402 -14.47 -4.77 9.06
CA GLU A 402 -14.55 -6.16 9.52
C GLU A 402 -16.01 -6.62 9.73
N SER A 403 -16.93 -5.67 9.87
CA SER A 403 -18.38 -5.92 9.83
C SER A 403 -18.88 -6.08 8.40
N ASP A 404 -20.12 -6.56 8.26
CA ASP A 404 -20.80 -6.74 6.98
C ASP A 404 -21.67 -5.53 6.57
N TYR A 405 -21.40 -4.34 7.12
CA TYR A 405 -22.09 -3.11 6.72
C TYR A 405 -21.57 -2.58 5.38
N ILE A 406 -22.49 -2.25 4.47
CA ILE A 406 -22.20 -1.50 3.25
C ILE A 406 -22.44 -0.01 3.54
N TYR A 407 -21.36 0.73 3.79
CA TYR A 407 -21.45 2.11 4.25
C TYR A 407 -21.44 3.13 3.09
N LEU A 408 -22.60 3.70 2.78
CA LEU A 408 -22.82 4.64 1.67
C LEU A 408 -23.36 6.00 2.15
N ASP A 409 -22.90 6.49 3.32
CA ASP A 409 -23.28 7.79 3.91
C ASP A 409 -22.05 8.66 4.30
N SER A 410 -20.95 8.53 3.56
CA SER A 410 -19.69 9.23 3.81
C SER A 410 -19.81 10.77 3.82
N ALA A 411 -20.75 11.35 3.06
CA ALA A 411 -21.02 12.79 3.06
C ALA A 411 -21.68 13.29 4.36
N ALA A 412 -22.19 12.40 5.21
CA ALA A 412 -22.59 12.73 6.58
C ALA A 412 -21.38 12.66 7.52
N THR A 413 -20.70 11.52 7.54
CA THR A 413 -19.42 11.33 8.22
C THR A 413 -18.67 10.19 7.52
N SER A 414 -17.35 10.30 7.40
CA SER A 414 -16.54 9.22 6.85
C SER A 414 -16.27 8.14 7.92
N GLN A 415 -15.65 7.03 7.52
CA GLN A 415 -15.03 6.08 8.45
C GLN A 415 -13.59 6.51 8.80
N ARG A 416 -12.98 5.88 9.82
CA ARG A 416 -11.67 6.28 10.35
C ARG A 416 -10.67 5.14 10.09
N PRO A 417 -9.52 5.41 9.45
CA PRO A 417 -8.48 4.41 9.33
C PRO A 417 -7.78 4.22 10.68
N LYS A 418 -7.15 3.06 10.87
CA LYS A 418 -6.46 2.65 12.09
C LYS A 418 -5.36 3.63 12.47
N GLN A 419 -4.67 4.20 11.49
CA GLN A 419 -3.63 5.21 11.64
C GLN A 419 -4.15 6.43 12.42
N VAL A 420 -5.32 6.94 12.06
CA VAL A 420 -5.97 8.07 12.77
C VAL A 420 -6.36 7.68 14.19
N LEU A 421 -6.91 6.48 14.38
CA LEU A 421 -7.30 5.99 15.70
C LEU A 421 -6.07 5.82 16.61
N ASP A 422 -5.00 5.23 16.08
CA ASP A 422 -3.75 4.99 16.78
C ASP A 422 -3.05 6.31 17.13
N ALA A 423 -3.12 7.33 16.29
CA ALA A 423 -2.58 8.67 16.61
C ALA A 423 -3.29 9.33 17.81
N VAL A 424 -4.63 9.20 17.88
CA VAL A 424 -5.41 9.70 19.03
C VAL A 424 -5.07 8.90 20.30
N VAL A 425 -4.97 7.57 20.17
CA VAL A 425 -4.59 6.69 21.29
C VAL A 425 -3.17 7.00 21.80
N ASP A 426 -2.21 7.18 20.89
CA ASP A 426 -0.82 7.52 21.20
C ASP A 426 -0.73 8.83 21.97
N PHE A 427 -1.44 9.87 21.53
CA PHE A 427 -1.49 11.15 22.24
C PHE A 427 -1.93 10.96 23.69
N TYR A 428 -3.03 10.24 23.92
CA TYR A 428 -3.52 10.02 25.28
C TYR A 428 -2.59 9.16 26.14
N GLN A 429 -1.92 8.17 25.54
CA GLN A 429 -1.03 7.27 26.26
C GLN A 429 0.33 7.88 26.60
N LYS A 430 0.85 8.76 25.73
CA LYS A 430 2.23 9.25 25.82
C LYS A 430 2.36 10.75 26.07
N SER A 431 1.37 11.55 25.67
CA SER A 431 1.50 13.00 25.52
C SER A 431 0.40 13.79 26.26
N ASN A 432 -0.45 13.13 27.06
CA ASN A 432 -1.61 13.78 27.67
C ASN A 432 -1.24 14.79 28.77
N ALA A 433 -1.21 16.06 28.42
CA ALA A 433 -1.20 17.21 29.31
C ALA A 433 -2.00 18.36 28.69
N ASN A 434 -2.36 19.36 29.50
CA ASN A 434 -3.00 20.56 28.96
C ASN A 434 -1.96 21.36 28.14
N PRO A 435 -2.17 21.62 26.83
CA PRO A 435 -1.26 22.42 26.03
C PRO A 435 -1.15 23.88 26.52
N LEU A 436 -0.14 24.59 26.02
CA LEU A 436 0.06 26.05 26.12
C LEU A 436 0.32 26.61 27.53
N ARG A 437 0.21 25.81 28.59
CA ARG A 437 0.29 26.29 29.99
C ARG A 437 1.47 25.76 30.80
N GLY A 438 1.98 24.57 30.49
CA GLY A 438 3.00 23.92 31.30
C GLY A 438 4.40 24.19 30.78
N LEU A 439 5.34 24.30 31.71
CA LEU A 439 6.79 24.37 31.42
C LEU A 439 7.48 23.01 31.59
N TYR A 440 6.70 21.94 31.80
CA TYR A 440 7.19 20.58 31.97
C TYR A 440 7.04 19.80 30.66
N ASP A 441 7.94 18.84 30.45
CA ASP A 441 8.11 18.12 29.18
C ASP A 441 6.81 17.61 28.56
N LEU A 442 5.90 17.02 29.36
CA LEU A 442 4.64 16.48 28.85
C LEU A 442 3.70 17.56 28.29
N SER A 443 3.65 18.76 28.90
CA SER A 443 2.85 19.87 28.39
C SER A 443 3.50 20.54 27.18
N ILE A 444 4.83 20.54 27.11
CA ILE A 444 5.58 21.00 25.95
C ILE A 444 5.29 20.06 24.76
N ASP A 445 5.44 18.75 24.92
CA ASP A 445 5.13 17.76 23.88
C ASP A 445 3.66 17.82 23.43
N ALA A 446 2.71 17.96 24.37
CA ALA A 446 1.30 18.16 24.04
C ALA A 446 1.05 19.43 23.19
N THR A 447 1.81 20.49 23.47
CA THR A 447 1.74 21.76 22.74
C THR A 447 2.34 21.64 21.36
N ASP A 448 3.52 21.05 21.25
CA ASP A 448 4.23 20.86 19.99
C ASP A 448 3.38 20.03 19.02
N ARG A 449 2.81 18.92 19.48
CA ARG A 449 1.90 18.08 18.66
C ARG A 449 0.64 18.81 18.22
N TYR A 450 0.07 19.67 19.06
CA TYR A 450 -1.10 20.46 18.73
C TYR A 450 -0.79 21.54 17.68
N GLU A 451 0.34 22.24 17.81
CA GLU A 451 0.78 23.26 16.85
C GLU A 451 1.31 22.65 15.55
N ASP A 452 1.91 21.47 15.60
CA ASP A 452 2.27 20.69 14.40
C ASP A 452 1.03 20.27 13.63
N ALA A 453 -0.04 19.86 14.32
CA ALA A 453 -1.33 19.61 13.66
C ALA A 453 -1.87 20.87 12.96
N ARG A 454 -1.73 22.04 13.59
CA ARG A 454 -2.11 23.33 12.99
C ARG A 454 -1.29 23.62 11.73
N LYS A 455 0.02 23.38 11.78
CA LYS A 455 0.92 23.55 10.64
C LYS A 455 0.57 22.59 9.49
N THR A 456 0.26 21.33 9.81
CA THR A 456 -0.21 20.34 8.82
C THR A 456 -1.47 20.81 8.12
N VAL A 457 -2.46 21.31 8.88
CA VAL A 457 -3.69 21.90 8.31
C VAL A 457 -3.38 23.11 7.42
N ALA A 458 -2.52 24.03 7.87
CA ALA A 458 -2.16 25.21 7.09
C ALA A 458 -1.56 24.83 5.74
N ASN A 459 -0.61 23.90 5.73
CA ASN A 459 0.02 23.40 4.51
C ASN A 459 -0.97 22.68 3.61
N PHE A 460 -1.89 21.90 4.18
CA PHE A 460 -2.85 21.10 3.44
C PHE A 460 -3.83 21.93 2.59
N ILE A 461 -4.18 23.13 3.05
CA ILE A 461 -5.11 24.02 2.33
C ILE A 461 -4.43 25.23 1.68
N GLY A 462 -3.09 25.26 1.65
CA GLY A 462 -2.31 26.36 1.07
C GLY A 462 -2.31 27.67 1.88
N ALA A 463 -2.61 27.65 3.18
CA ALA A 463 -2.56 28.86 4.01
C ALA A 463 -1.11 29.38 4.14
N LYS A 464 -0.93 30.71 4.26
CA LYS A 464 0.41 31.33 4.31
C LYS A 464 1.06 31.22 5.69
N SER A 465 0.25 31.06 6.73
CA SER A 465 0.71 30.90 8.09
C SER A 465 -0.22 29.97 8.88
N ASN A 466 0.35 29.18 9.80
CA ASN A 466 -0.43 28.44 10.78
C ASN A 466 -1.26 29.36 11.69
N ARG A 467 -0.89 30.64 11.85
CA ARG A 467 -1.71 31.64 12.56
C ARG A 467 -3.04 31.92 11.88
N GLU A 468 -3.21 31.55 10.61
CA GLU A 468 -4.48 31.71 9.89
C GLU A 468 -5.47 30.57 10.19
N ILE A 469 -5.05 29.56 10.95
CA ILE A 469 -5.82 28.36 11.25
C ILE A 469 -6.33 28.41 12.70
N ILE A 470 -7.65 28.40 12.85
CA ILE A 470 -8.34 28.29 14.14
C ILE A 470 -8.98 26.90 14.23
N PHE A 471 -8.71 26.18 15.32
CA PHE A 471 -9.42 24.94 15.60
C PHE A 471 -10.76 25.22 16.26
N THR A 472 -11.79 24.54 15.77
CA THR A 472 -13.16 24.58 16.29
C THR A 472 -13.67 23.15 16.47
N ARG A 473 -14.90 22.97 16.94
CA ARG A 473 -15.54 21.65 17.02
C ARG A 473 -15.93 21.09 15.65
N ASN A 474 -16.28 21.96 14.69
CA ASN A 474 -16.77 21.59 13.35
C ASN A 474 -16.96 22.83 12.46
N THR A 475 -17.21 22.63 11.16
CA THR A 475 -17.58 23.69 10.20
C THR A 475 -18.66 24.63 10.73
N SER A 476 -19.68 24.11 11.41
CA SER A 476 -20.79 24.92 11.92
C SER A 476 -20.30 25.95 12.95
N GLU A 477 -19.40 25.57 13.84
CA GLU A 477 -18.80 26.51 14.80
C GLU A 477 -17.88 27.50 14.10
N SER A 478 -17.07 27.06 13.12
CA SER A 478 -16.24 27.93 12.30
C SER A 478 -17.05 29.03 11.60
N LEU A 479 -18.16 28.67 10.97
CA LEU A 479 -19.03 29.64 10.28
C LEU A 479 -19.77 30.56 11.26
N ASN A 480 -20.15 30.06 12.44
CA ASN A 480 -20.71 30.90 13.49
C ASN A 480 -19.67 31.88 14.05
N LEU A 481 -18.41 31.46 14.23
CA LEU A 481 -17.32 32.34 14.64
C LEU A 481 -17.22 33.52 13.68
N VAL A 482 -17.19 33.28 12.37
CA VAL A 482 -17.16 34.35 11.36
C VAL A 482 -18.42 35.23 11.46
N ALA A 483 -19.61 34.64 11.54
CA ALA A 483 -20.85 35.40 11.61
C ALA A 483 -20.95 36.31 12.86
N TYR A 484 -20.65 35.76 14.04
CA TYR A 484 -20.72 36.49 15.31
C TYR A 484 -19.59 37.50 15.48
N SER A 485 -18.37 37.16 15.08
CA SER A 485 -17.22 38.04 15.25
C SER A 485 -17.11 39.04 14.09
N TYR A 486 -16.93 38.57 12.86
CA TYR A 486 -16.77 39.42 11.70
C TYR A 486 -18.10 40.03 11.24
N GLY A 487 -19.13 39.20 11.06
CA GLY A 487 -20.44 39.62 10.52
C GLY A 487 -21.09 40.70 11.38
N LEU A 488 -21.22 40.50 12.69
CA LEU A 488 -21.78 41.50 13.59
C LEU A 488 -20.90 42.75 13.76
N SER A 489 -19.63 42.73 13.39
CA SER A 489 -18.75 43.90 13.50
C SER A 489 -18.70 44.73 12.21
N ASN A 490 -18.99 44.13 11.05
CA ASN A 490 -18.75 44.75 9.74
C ASN A 490 -20.03 44.97 8.91
N VAL A 491 -21.15 44.33 9.26
CA VAL A 491 -22.43 44.51 8.56
C VAL A 491 -23.26 45.60 9.25
N ASN A 492 -23.81 46.52 8.46
CA ASN A 492 -24.65 47.63 8.90
C ASN A 492 -26.07 47.56 8.33
N GLU A 493 -26.95 48.43 8.81
CA GLU A 493 -28.32 48.55 8.32
C GLU A 493 -28.34 48.87 6.82
N GLY A 494 -29.07 48.05 6.05
CA GLY A 494 -29.20 48.20 4.60
C GLY A 494 -28.10 47.55 3.75
N ASP A 495 -27.05 47.00 4.36
CA ASP A 495 -26.06 46.16 3.66
C ASP A 495 -26.70 44.85 3.18
N GLU A 496 -26.01 44.15 2.28
CA GLU A 496 -26.44 42.86 1.72
C GLU A 496 -25.48 41.73 2.13
N ILE A 497 -26.05 40.57 2.48
CA ILE A 497 -25.34 39.30 2.62
C ILE A 497 -25.89 38.39 1.53
N VAL A 498 -25.02 37.87 0.67
CA VAL A 498 -25.38 36.96 -0.41
C VAL A 498 -25.00 35.54 0.00
N THR A 499 -25.90 34.59 -0.23
CA THR A 499 -25.67 33.16 -0.07
C THR A 499 -26.40 32.38 -1.16
N THR A 500 -26.42 31.05 -1.15
CA THR A 500 -27.18 30.24 -2.12
C THR A 500 -28.21 29.36 -1.44
N ILE A 501 -29.28 29.01 -2.13
CA ILE A 501 -30.22 28.00 -1.63
C ILE A 501 -29.57 26.61 -1.49
N MET A 502 -28.41 26.40 -2.14
CA MET A 502 -27.62 25.18 -2.06
C MET A 502 -26.87 24.99 -0.74
N GLU A 503 -26.87 26.00 0.13
CA GLU A 503 -26.15 25.93 1.40
C GLU A 503 -26.69 24.88 2.34
N HIS A 504 -25.74 24.25 3.06
CA HIS A 504 -26.06 23.58 4.30
C HIS A 504 -26.57 24.61 5.34
N HIS A 505 -27.47 24.20 6.23
CA HIS A 505 -28.05 25.07 7.27
C HIS A 505 -26.99 25.80 8.10
N SER A 506 -25.85 25.16 8.33
CA SER A 506 -24.68 25.74 9.02
C SER A 506 -24.08 26.96 8.35
N ASN A 507 -24.20 27.09 7.02
CA ASN A 507 -23.76 28.26 6.26
C ASN A 507 -24.94 29.12 5.77
N MET A 508 -26.11 28.98 6.39
CA MET A 508 -27.31 29.76 6.08
C MET A 508 -27.87 30.47 7.32
N LEU A 509 -28.09 29.71 8.40
CA LEU A 509 -28.70 30.23 9.63
C LEU A 509 -27.87 31.31 10.32
N PRO A 510 -26.51 31.25 10.37
CA PRO A 510 -25.72 32.33 10.96
C PRO A 510 -25.92 33.65 10.21
N TRP A 511 -26.07 33.62 8.89
CA TRP A 511 -26.28 34.82 8.08
C TRP A 511 -27.70 35.37 8.20
N GLN A 512 -28.71 34.49 8.36
CA GLN A 512 -30.06 34.94 8.74
C GLN A 512 -30.05 35.69 10.07
N MET A 513 -29.28 35.19 11.06
CA MET A 513 -29.11 35.85 12.34
C MET A 513 -28.44 37.22 12.19
N VAL A 514 -27.30 37.30 11.49
CA VAL A 514 -26.59 38.59 11.26
C VAL A 514 -27.48 39.57 10.50
N ALA A 515 -28.14 39.13 9.43
CA ALA A 515 -29.02 39.97 8.63
C ALA A 515 -30.16 40.56 9.48
N LYS A 516 -30.78 39.73 10.34
CA LYS A 516 -31.84 40.17 11.25
C LYS A 516 -31.33 41.18 12.28
N GLU A 517 -30.20 40.88 12.94
CA GLU A 517 -29.65 41.73 14.01
C GLU A 517 -29.17 43.08 13.47
N LYS A 518 -28.55 43.08 12.29
CA LYS A 518 -28.02 44.29 11.65
C LYS A 518 -29.01 44.99 10.73
N LYS A 519 -30.22 44.44 10.57
CA LYS A 519 -31.21 44.88 9.57
C LYS A 519 -30.59 44.97 8.16
N ALA A 520 -29.70 44.05 7.85
CA ALA A 520 -29.19 43.83 6.50
C ALA A 520 -30.15 42.93 5.72
N LYS A 521 -29.98 42.88 4.40
CA LYS A 521 -30.77 42.01 3.52
C LYS A 521 -30.00 40.71 3.27
N LEU A 522 -30.70 39.59 3.38
CA LEU A 522 -30.17 38.30 2.95
C LEU A 522 -30.69 37.99 1.53
N ILE A 523 -29.77 37.75 0.61
CA ILE A 523 -30.03 37.52 -0.81
C ILE A 523 -29.57 36.10 -1.16
N TYR A 524 -30.40 35.34 -1.87
CA TYR A 524 -30.11 33.97 -2.27
C TYR A 524 -29.83 33.89 -3.77
N LEU A 525 -28.70 33.29 -4.13
CA LEU A 525 -28.41 32.77 -5.46
C LEU A 525 -29.18 31.45 -5.66
N GLU A 526 -29.71 31.26 -6.84
CA GLU A 526 -30.43 30.06 -7.25
C GLU A 526 -29.67 29.34 -8.37
N PRO A 527 -29.41 28.03 -8.25
CA PRO A 527 -28.83 27.27 -9.34
C PRO A 527 -29.87 27.00 -10.43
N ASN A 528 -29.40 26.60 -11.61
CA ASN A 528 -30.27 25.95 -12.59
C ASN A 528 -30.58 24.49 -12.18
N LYS A 529 -31.35 23.77 -13.01
CA LYS A 529 -31.77 22.38 -12.70
C LYS A 529 -30.62 21.38 -12.60
N GLU A 530 -29.45 21.68 -13.17
CA GLU A 530 -28.25 20.85 -13.04
C GLU A 530 -27.45 21.15 -11.76
N GLY A 531 -27.87 22.13 -10.95
CA GLY A 531 -27.15 22.56 -9.76
C GLY A 531 -26.04 23.59 -10.04
N VAL A 532 -26.05 24.24 -11.20
CA VAL A 532 -25.02 25.23 -11.58
C VAL A 532 -25.51 26.64 -11.30
N ILE A 533 -24.73 27.42 -10.54
CA ILE A 533 -24.93 28.86 -10.36
C ILE A 533 -24.30 29.59 -11.55
N GLU A 534 -25.13 30.16 -12.40
CA GLU A 534 -24.69 30.82 -13.63
C GLU A 534 -24.07 32.20 -13.36
N LYS A 535 -23.21 32.66 -14.28
CA LYS A 535 -22.56 33.96 -14.15
C LYS A 535 -23.53 35.14 -14.04
N SER A 536 -24.58 35.13 -14.85
CA SER A 536 -25.66 36.12 -14.80
C SER A 536 -26.34 36.19 -13.42
N GLU A 537 -26.43 35.06 -12.72
CA GLU A 537 -27.09 34.96 -11.42
C GLU A 537 -26.29 35.73 -10.36
N TYR A 538 -25.01 35.42 -10.19
CA TYR A 538 -24.20 36.11 -9.18
C TYR A 538 -23.85 37.56 -9.56
N GLU A 539 -23.68 37.89 -10.85
CA GLU A 539 -23.42 39.27 -11.27
C GLU A 539 -24.63 40.19 -11.01
N SER A 540 -25.85 39.65 -11.07
CA SER A 540 -27.08 40.42 -10.82
C SER A 540 -27.41 40.63 -9.34
N LYS A 541 -26.92 39.75 -8.45
CA LYS A 541 -27.28 39.71 -7.02
C LYS A 541 -26.15 40.15 -6.08
N ILE A 542 -24.89 40.08 -6.52
CA ILE A 542 -23.75 40.64 -5.79
C ILE A 542 -23.57 42.08 -6.25
N THR A 543 -23.80 43.03 -5.35
CA THR A 543 -23.81 44.46 -5.64
C THR A 543 -22.78 45.21 -4.78
N PRO A 544 -22.53 46.51 -5.02
CA PRO A 544 -21.69 47.32 -4.12
C PRO A 544 -22.20 47.44 -2.67
N LYS A 545 -23.44 47.01 -2.38
CA LYS A 545 -23.98 46.90 -1.01
C LYS A 545 -23.65 45.58 -0.33
N THR A 546 -23.21 44.59 -1.11
CA THR A 546 -22.85 43.28 -0.58
C THR A 546 -21.60 43.41 0.29
N LYS A 547 -21.65 42.89 1.52
CA LYS A 547 -20.53 42.85 2.46
C LYS A 547 -19.96 41.45 2.62
N ILE A 548 -20.79 40.44 2.48
CA ILE A 548 -20.44 39.05 2.68
C ILE A 548 -21.09 38.23 1.57
N VAL A 549 -20.30 37.37 0.94
CA VAL A 549 -20.77 36.28 0.07
C VAL A 549 -20.41 34.97 0.77
N ALA A 550 -21.40 34.19 1.17
CA ALA A 550 -21.22 32.90 1.84
C ALA A 550 -21.66 31.76 0.92
N ILE A 551 -20.73 30.88 0.54
CA ILE A 551 -20.94 29.87 -0.48
C ILE A 551 -20.27 28.53 -0.16
N ALA A 552 -20.98 27.42 -0.35
CA ALA A 552 -20.44 26.08 -0.28
C ALA A 552 -19.63 25.77 -1.54
N HIS A 553 -18.45 25.19 -1.36
CA HIS A 553 -17.62 24.80 -2.49
C HIS A 553 -18.20 23.59 -3.23
N VAL A 554 -18.71 22.60 -2.50
CA VAL A 554 -19.41 21.43 -3.05
C VAL A 554 -20.75 21.26 -2.32
N SER A 555 -21.83 21.07 -3.07
CA SER A 555 -23.15 20.79 -2.48
C SER A 555 -23.19 19.43 -1.82
N ASN A 556 -23.61 19.37 -0.55
CA ASN A 556 -23.81 18.10 0.16
C ASN A 556 -25.05 17.31 -0.29
N VAL A 557 -25.88 17.89 -1.14
CA VAL A 557 -27.06 17.25 -1.73
C VAL A 557 -26.77 16.83 -3.16
N LEU A 558 -26.35 17.77 -4.02
CA LEU A 558 -26.18 17.47 -5.44
C LEU A 558 -24.80 16.88 -5.76
N GLY A 559 -23.81 17.02 -4.88
CA GLY A 559 -22.42 16.65 -5.17
C GLY A 559 -21.72 17.58 -6.17
N VAL A 560 -22.39 18.66 -6.62
CA VAL A 560 -21.87 19.57 -7.64
C VAL A 560 -20.98 20.65 -7.00
N THR A 561 -19.86 20.93 -7.67
CA THR A 561 -18.92 22.01 -7.32
C THR A 561 -19.42 23.36 -7.82
N ASN A 562 -19.46 24.36 -6.94
CA ASN A 562 -19.79 25.74 -7.28
C ASN A 562 -18.54 26.49 -7.82
N PRO A 563 -18.71 27.48 -8.71
CA PRO A 563 -17.62 28.29 -9.25
C PRO A 563 -17.14 29.33 -8.23
N VAL A 564 -16.58 28.87 -7.11
CA VAL A 564 -16.21 29.70 -5.96
C VAL A 564 -15.17 30.74 -6.35
N LYS A 565 -14.18 30.37 -7.16
CA LYS A 565 -13.12 31.28 -7.60
C LYS A 565 -13.68 32.47 -8.38
N GLU A 566 -14.54 32.20 -9.36
CA GLU A 566 -15.17 33.24 -10.18
C GLU A 566 -16.09 34.14 -9.36
N ILE A 567 -16.85 33.54 -8.44
CA ILE A 567 -17.72 34.28 -7.52
C ILE A 567 -16.88 35.14 -6.57
N ALA A 568 -15.77 34.62 -6.05
CA ALA A 568 -14.88 35.36 -5.17
C ALA A 568 -14.23 36.55 -5.86
N GLU A 569 -13.70 36.35 -7.07
CA GLU A 569 -13.15 37.43 -7.89
C GLU A 569 -14.18 38.55 -8.14
N TYR A 570 -15.43 38.20 -8.40
CA TYR A 570 -16.50 39.19 -8.59
C TYR A 570 -16.92 39.86 -7.27
N ALA A 571 -17.05 39.11 -6.18
CA ALA A 571 -17.37 39.61 -4.85
C ALA A 571 -16.34 40.64 -4.36
N HIS A 572 -15.05 40.34 -4.52
CA HIS A 572 -13.97 41.26 -4.18
C HIS A 572 -14.01 42.56 -4.99
N LYS A 573 -14.36 42.49 -6.29
CA LYS A 573 -14.57 43.69 -7.13
C LYS A 573 -15.70 44.58 -6.61
N MET A 574 -16.71 43.99 -5.96
CA MET A 574 -17.81 44.72 -5.33
C MET A 574 -17.51 45.14 -3.88
N GLY A 575 -16.36 44.74 -3.33
CA GLY A 575 -15.93 45.08 -1.97
C GLY A 575 -16.51 44.18 -0.87
N ALA A 576 -17.05 43.02 -1.24
CA ALA A 576 -17.52 41.99 -0.30
C ALA A 576 -16.39 41.02 0.04
N ILE A 577 -16.42 40.44 1.24
CA ILE A 577 -15.60 39.27 1.57
C ILE A 577 -16.30 37.96 1.21
N VAL A 578 -15.54 36.88 1.12
CA VAL A 578 -16.00 35.55 0.70
C VAL A 578 -15.77 34.53 1.82
N VAL A 579 -16.86 33.92 2.28
CA VAL A 579 -16.85 32.83 3.27
C VAL A 579 -17.18 31.53 2.56
N VAL A 580 -16.24 30.61 2.55
CA VAL A 580 -16.37 29.34 1.83
C VAL A 580 -16.63 28.19 2.79
N ASP A 581 -17.73 27.46 2.60
CA ASP A 581 -17.97 26.17 3.25
C ASP A 581 -17.31 25.06 2.43
N GLY A 582 -16.19 24.57 2.94
CA GLY A 582 -15.37 23.52 2.35
C GLY A 582 -15.69 22.11 2.84
N ALA A 583 -16.74 21.91 3.63
CA ALA A 583 -16.98 20.65 4.33
C ALA A 583 -17.09 19.43 3.42
N GLN A 584 -17.50 19.62 2.16
CA GLN A 584 -17.51 18.55 1.15
C GLN A 584 -16.38 18.67 0.13
N SER A 585 -15.71 19.81 -0.04
CA SER A 585 -14.59 19.86 -0.99
C SER A 585 -13.32 19.26 -0.38
N THR A 586 -13.02 19.58 0.87
CA THR A 586 -11.79 19.15 1.56
C THR A 586 -11.53 17.63 1.56
N PRO A 587 -12.53 16.73 1.69
CA PRO A 587 -12.28 15.30 1.59
C PRO A 587 -12.05 14.77 0.16
N HIS A 588 -12.45 15.51 -0.88
CA HIS A 588 -12.57 14.98 -2.25
C HIS A 588 -11.64 15.64 -3.27
N MET A 589 -11.02 16.78 -2.96
CA MET A 589 -10.13 17.51 -3.88
C MET A 589 -9.09 18.35 -3.14
N GLU A 590 -8.01 18.69 -3.86
CA GLU A 590 -7.01 19.65 -3.39
C GLU A 590 -7.63 21.03 -3.20
N ILE A 591 -7.18 21.73 -2.15
CA ILE A 591 -7.65 23.05 -1.78
C ILE A 591 -6.45 23.98 -1.66
N ASP A 592 -6.49 25.09 -2.40
CA ASP A 592 -5.67 26.27 -2.12
C ASP A 592 -6.60 27.46 -1.85
N VAL A 593 -6.62 27.91 -0.59
CA VAL A 593 -7.48 29.00 -0.14
C VAL A 593 -7.14 30.36 -0.80
N ASN A 594 -5.90 30.55 -1.26
CA ASN A 594 -5.51 31.76 -1.99
C ASN A 594 -6.00 31.69 -3.43
N GLU A 595 -5.83 30.54 -4.10
CA GLU A 595 -6.29 30.36 -5.48
C GLU A 595 -7.81 30.44 -5.59
N LEU A 596 -8.53 29.92 -4.59
CA LEU A 596 -9.99 30.05 -4.47
C LEU A 596 -10.44 31.49 -4.19
N GLY A 597 -9.53 32.35 -3.71
CA GLY A 597 -9.89 33.71 -3.28
C GLY A 597 -10.71 33.73 -1.99
N ALA A 598 -10.60 32.73 -1.12
CA ALA A 598 -11.32 32.71 0.14
C ALA A 598 -10.77 33.77 1.12
N ASP A 599 -11.66 34.48 1.81
CA ASP A 599 -11.31 35.30 2.97
C ASP A 599 -11.44 34.50 4.27
N PHE A 600 -12.43 33.61 4.29
CA PHE A 600 -12.61 32.57 5.30
C PHE A 600 -12.94 31.24 4.62
N PHE A 601 -12.42 30.13 5.15
CA PHE A 601 -12.70 28.79 4.66
C PHE A 601 -12.91 27.84 5.84
N ALA A 602 -14.01 27.09 5.87
CA ALA A 602 -14.38 26.24 7.00
C ALA A 602 -14.60 24.79 6.60
N PHE A 603 -14.05 23.84 7.35
CA PHE A 603 -14.28 22.41 7.13
C PHE A 603 -14.29 21.61 8.46
N SER A 604 -14.83 20.39 8.38
CA SER A 604 -14.98 19.48 9.51
C SER A 604 -14.09 18.25 9.32
N GLY A 605 -13.32 17.88 10.33
CA GLY A 605 -12.46 16.70 10.27
C GLY A 605 -13.24 15.40 10.06
N HIS A 606 -14.43 15.29 10.65
CA HIS A 606 -15.24 14.07 10.62
C HIS A 606 -15.72 13.62 9.23
N LYS A 607 -15.65 14.50 8.23
CA LYS A 607 -15.95 14.16 6.82
C LYS A 607 -14.69 13.75 6.04
N MET A 608 -13.51 13.97 6.60
CA MET A 608 -12.21 13.65 6.02
C MET A 608 -11.39 12.77 6.97
N LEU A 609 -11.97 11.63 7.36
CA LEU A 609 -11.35 10.57 8.16
C LEU A 609 -10.98 10.89 9.61
N ALA A 610 -11.10 12.14 10.06
CA ALA A 610 -10.69 12.57 11.40
C ALA A 610 -11.78 12.39 12.48
N PRO A 611 -11.46 12.61 13.76
CA PRO A 611 -12.45 12.56 14.86
C PRO A 611 -13.63 13.55 14.70
N MET A 612 -14.73 13.29 15.41
CA MET A 612 -15.96 14.09 15.31
C MET A 612 -15.88 15.48 15.94
N GLY A 613 -15.01 15.65 16.93
CA GLY A 613 -14.94 16.85 17.77
C GLY A 613 -13.99 17.94 17.28
N ILE A 614 -13.50 17.85 16.04
CA ILE A 614 -12.51 18.77 15.48
C ILE A 614 -12.92 19.29 14.10
N GLY A 615 -12.79 20.59 13.92
CA GLY A 615 -13.00 21.33 12.69
C GLY A 615 -12.02 22.49 12.59
N VAL A 616 -12.04 23.15 11.44
CA VAL A 616 -11.08 24.19 11.10
C VAL A 616 -11.81 25.40 10.57
N LEU A 617 -11.34 26.57 10.98
CA LEU A 617 -11.56 27.84 10.29
C LEU A 617 -10.20 28.35 9.82
N TYR A 618 -10.04 28.48 8.51
CA TYR A 618 -9.06 29.39 7.94
C TYR A 618 -9.66 30.80 7.86
N GLY A 619 -8.86 31.80 8.19
CA GLY A 619 -9.18 33.20 7.90
C GLY A 619 -7.92 33.98 7.57
N ARG A 620 -8.02 34.92 6.62
CA ARG A 620 -6.89 35.81 6.32
C ARG A 620 -6.42 36.54 7.58
N LEU A 621 -5.11 36.55 7.79
CA LEU A 621 -4.52 37.08 9.03
C LEU A 621 -5.01 38.51 9.34
N GLU A 622 -5.06 39.39 8.33
CA GLU A 622 -5.49 40.79 8.49
C GLU A 622 -6.96 40.97 8.89
N LEU A 623 -7.80 39.96 8.64
CA LEU A 623 -9.20 39.94 9.08
C LEU A 623 -9.30 39.37 10.49
N LEU A 624 -8.64 38.26 10.76
CA LEU A 624 -8.60 37.61 12.07
C LEU A 624 -8.06 38.56 13.15
N GLU A 625 -7.05 39.37 12.85
CA GLU A 625 -6.49 40.34 13.80
C GLU A 625 -7.51 41.41 14.22
N LYS A 626 -8.36 41.88 13.29
CA LYS A 626 -9.38 42.92 13.52
C LYS A 626 -10.65 42.40 14.17
N MET A 627 -10.90 41.10 14.06
CA MET A 627 -12.08 40.43 14.60
C MET A 627 -12.07 40.41 16.14
N PRO A 628 -13.18 40.77 16.82
CA PRO A 628 -13.30 40.60 18.27
C PRO A 628 -13.39 39.12 18.64
N PRO A 629 -13.07 38.71 19.88
CA PRO A 629 -13.23 37.32 20.30
C PRO A 629 -14.65 36.79 20.11
N PHE A 630 -14.75 35.49 19.80
CA PHE A 630 -16.03 34.80 19.64
C PHE A 630 -16.53 34.22 20.97
N LEU A 631 -15.75 33.31 21.55
CA LEU A 631 -15.94 32.82 22.92
C LEU A 631 -14.91 33.52 23.83
N VAL A 632 -15.28 33.77 25.08
CA VAL A 632 -14.41 34.42 26.08
C VAL A 632 -14.22 33.50 27.28
N GLY A 633 -12.98 33.33 27.72
CA GLY A 633 -12.60 32.37 28.77
C GLY A 633 -11.09 32.33 29.01
N GLY A 634 -10.58 31.23 29.57
CA GLY A 634 -9.13 30.99 29.67
C GLY A 634 -8.47 30.74 28.31
N GLU A 635 -7.14 30.70 28.28
CA GLU A 635 -6.25 30.56 27.10
C GLU A 635 -6.28 31.74 26.11
N MET A 636 -7.45 32.27 25.78
CA MET A 636 -7.63 33.33 24.78
C MET A 636 -7.29 34.76 25.27
N ILE A 637 -6.74 34.87 26.48
CA ILE A 637 -6.40 36.14 27.16
C ILE A 637 -4.89 36.37 27.21
N GLU A 638 -4.48 37.62 27.31
CA GLU A 638 -3.11 38.00 27.67
C GLU A 638 -3.07 38.48 29.13
N TYR A 639 -3.97 39.40 29.52
CA TYR A 639 -4.14 39.85 30.91
C TYR A 639 -5.62 39.97 31.28
N VAL A 640 -5.95 39.63 32.53
CA VAL A 640 -7.31 39.76 33.09
C VAL A 640 -7.26 40.59 34.38
N THR A 641 -8.14 41.57 34.47
CA THR A 641 -8.37 42.42 35.66
C THR A 641 -9.81 42.28 36.13
N ARG A 642 -10.19 42.98 37.20
CA ARG A 642 -11.59 42.97 37.68
C ARG A 642 -12.54 43.70 36.71
N GLU A 643 -12.03 44.67 35.97
CA GLU A 643 -12.82 45.58 35.12
C GLU A 643 -12.73 45.25 33.62
N GLY A 644 -11.79 44.39 33.19
CA GLY A 644 -11.63 44.03 31.78
C GLY A 644 -10.47 43.07 31.49
N ALA A 645 -10.24 42.78 30.20
CA ALA A 645 -9.20 41.88 29.72
C ALA A 645 -8.56 42.37 28.42
N THR A 646 -7.30 42.00 28.19
CA THR A 646 -6.65 42.01 26.86
C THR A 646 -6.57 40.57 26.34
N TYR A 647 -6.61 40.41 25.02
CA TYR A 647 -6.72 39.10 24.38
C TYR A 647 -5.40 38.65 23.77
N ALA A 648 -5.20 37.33 23.72
CA ALA A 648 -4.05 36.72 23.07
C ALA A 648 -4.00 37.05 21.57
N GLU A 649 -2.86 36.80 20.95
CA GLU A 649 -2.72 36.89 19.50
C GLU A 649 -3.53 35.79 18.78
N VAL A 650 -3.72 35.99 17.48
CA VAL A 650 -4.26 34.96 16.58
C VAL A 650 -3.21 33.84 16.44
N PRO A 651 -3.59 32.54 16.57
CA PRO A 651 -4.96 32.00 16.54
C PRO A 651 -5.67 31.90 17.89
N HIS A 652 -4.93 31.88 19.00
CA HIS A 652 -5.43 31.57 20.34
C HIS A 652 -6.54 32.50 20.84
N LYS A 653 -6.62 33.74 20.33
CA LYS A 653 -7.74 34.66 20.56
C LYS A 653 -9.13 34.02 20.37
N PHE A 654 -9.23 33.00 19.51
CA PHE A 654 -10.48 32.35 19.15
C PHE A 654 -10.65 30.94 19.75
N GLU A 655 -9.69 30.46 20.54
CA GLU A 655 -9.65 29.12 21.11
C GLU A 655 -9.83 29.19 22.64
N ALA A 656 -11.03 29.59 23.07
CA ALA A 656 -11.32 29.80 24.49
C ALA A 656 -11.42 28.47 25.27
N GLY A 657 -10.63 28.34 26.33
CA GLY A 657 -10.60 27.17 27.20
C GLY A 657 -9.65 26.07 26.71
N THR A 658 -9.64 24.94 27.41
CA THR A 658 -8.79 23.78 27.04
C THR A 658 -9.11 23.31 25.62
N VAL A 659 -8.06 23.18 24.80
CA VAL A 659 -8.17 22.80 23.39
C VAL A 659 -8.36 21.29 23.20
N ASN A 660 -8.95 20.89 22.07
CA ASN A 660 -9.11 19.48 21.70
C ASN A 660 -7.84 18.93 21.04
N ALA A 661 -6.78 18.76 21.83
CA ALA A 661 -5.45 18.43 21.34
C ALA A 661 -5.35 17.05 20.67
N ALA A 662 -5.91 16.01 21.29
CA ALA A 662 -5.86 14.65 20.76
C ALA A 662 -6.53 14.55 19.39
N ASP A 663 -7.69 15.19 19.21
CA ASP A 663 -8.40 15.15 17.94
C ASP A 663 -7.73 16.03 16.88
N ALA A 664 -7.02 17.09 17.25
CA ALA A 664 -6.18 17.86 16.32
C ALA A 664 -5.04 16.99 15.77
N VAL A 665 -4.40 16.19 16.62
CA VAL A 665 -3.41 15.19 16.19
C VAL A 665 -4.05 14.14 15.26
N GLY A 666 -5.23 13.64 15.61
CA GLY A 666 -6.00 12.75 14.73
C GLY A 666 -6.36 13.38 13.37
N LEU A 667 -6.66 14.69 13.34
CA LEU A 667 -6.89 15.43 12.09
C LEU A 667 -5.62 15.57 11.25
N ALA A 668 -4.47 15.82 11.87
CA ALA A 668 -3.20 15.85 11.16
C ALA A 668 -2.89 14.50 10.51
N GLU A 669 -3.12 13.41 11.24
CA GLU A 669 -2.91 12.06 10.69
C GLU A 669 -3.90 11.73 9.57
N ALA A 670 -5.15 12.18 9.69
CA ALA A 670 -6.15 12.03 8.62
C ALA A 670 -5.74 12.75 7.33
N ILE A 671 -5.14 13.94 7.46
CA ILE A 671 -4.56 14.69 6.34
C ILE A 671 -3.40 13.92 5.72
N ASN A 672 -2.47 13.41 6.53
CA ASN A 672 -1.33 12.62 6.03
C ASN A 672 -1.81 11.38 5.29
N TYR A 673 -2.81 10.67 5.83
CA TYR A 673 -3.41 9.51 5.21
C TYR A 673 -4.02 9.82 3.83
N ILE A 674 -4.80 10.92 3.72
CA ILE A 674 -5.36 11.38 2.44
C ILE A 674 -4.24 11.73 1.45
N LYS A 675 -3.20 12.43 1.89
CA LYS A 675 -2.05 12.80 1.04
C LYS A 675 -1.28 11.58 0.54
N ASN A 676 -1.13 10.55 1.37
CA ASN A 676 -0.44 9.32 1.00
C ASN A 676 -1.22 8.50 -0.04
N ILE A 677 -2.56 8.59 -0.04
CA ILE A 677 -3.39 7.99 -1.10
C ILE A 677 -3.34 8.85 -2.37
N GLY A 678 -3.38 10.17 -2.22
CA GLY A 678 -3.40 11.13 -3.32
C GLY A 678 -4.82 11.42 -3.83
N PHE A 679 -5.09 12.70 -4.12
CA PHE A 679 -6.42 13.14 -4.55
C PHE A 679 -6.83 12.63 -5.94
N GLU A 680 -5.87 12.37 -6.83
CA GLU A 680 -6.15 11.78 -8.15
C GLU A 680 -6.73 10.37 -8.01
N ALA A 681 -6.13 9.53 -7.16
CA ALA A 681 -6.60 8.18 -6.92
C ALA A 681 -7.99 8.17 -6.24
N ILE A 682 -8.18 9.05 -5.24
CA ILE A 682 -9.48 9.28 -4.59
C ILE A 682 -10.53 9.68 -5.63
N HIS A 683 -10.23 10.67 -6.46
CA HIS A 683 -11.14 11.17 -7.49
C HIS A 683 -11.53 10.08 -8.49
N ASN A 684 -10.55 9.34 -8.99
CA ASN A 684 -10.78 8.27 -9.97
C ASN A 684 -11.68 7.16 -9.40
N GLN A 685 -11.45 6.74 -8.15
CA GLN A 685 -12.29 5.75 -7.49
C GLN A 685 -13.72 6.29 -7.26
N GLU A 686 -13.86 7.51 -6.74
CA GLU A 686 -15.17 8.12 -6.51
C GLU A 686 -15.95 8.29 -7.83
N LEU A 687 -15.27 8.69 -8.90
CA LEU A 687 -15.86 8.81 -10.23
C LEU A 687 -16.35 7.45 -10.75
N LEU A 688 -15.53 6.41 -10.66
CA LEU A 688 -15.89 5.04 -11.06
C LEU A 688 -17.18 4.57 -10.35
N LEU A 689 -17.25 4.76 -9.04
CA LEU A 689 -18.41 4.36 -8.24
C LEU A 689 -19.64 5.21 -8.57
N THR A 690 -19.45 6.52 -8.76
CA THR A 690 -20.52 7.46 -9.10
C THR A 690 -21.12 7.16 -10.48
N GLU A 691 -20.28 6.86 -11.47
CA GLU A 691 -20.71 6.42 -12.81
C GLU A 691 -21.53 5.13 -12.72
N ARG A 692 -21.08 4.16 -11.93
CA ARG A 692 -21.81 2.89 -11.72
C ARG A 692 -23.15 3.10 -11.03
N LEU A 693 -23.20 3.92 -9.98
CA LEU A 693 -24.42 4.27 -9.25
C LEU A 693 -25.44 4.95 -10.17
N MET A 694 -25.03 6.03 -10.85
CA MET A 694 -25.94 6.81 -11.69
C MET A 694 -26.42 6.00 -12.90
N SER A 695 -25.56 5.22 -13.53
CA SER A 695 -25.95 4.33 -14.64
C SER A 695 -26.89 3.21 -14.20
N GLY A 696 -26.69 2.65 -12.99
CA GLY A 696 -27.57 1.63 -12.42
C GLY A 696 -28.95 2.17 -12.06
N LEU A 697 -29.01 3.29 -11.34
CA LEU A 697 -30.26 3.92 -10.93
C LEU A 697 -31.12 4.37 -12.11
N ARG A 698 -30.50 4.84 -13.21
CA ARG A 698 -31.20 5.27 -14.44
C ARG A 698 -31.93 4.15 -15.19
N LYS A 699 -31.65 2.89 -14.89
CA LYS A 699 -32.35 1.76 -15.51
C LYS A 699 -33.81 1.66 -15.06
N TYR A 700 -34.18 2.36 -13.98
CA TYR A 700 -35.50 2.31 -13.39
C TYR A 700 -36.25 3.62 -13.65
N ASP A 701 -37.32 3.56 -14.45
CA ASP A 701 -38.13 4.74 -14.80
C ASP A 701 -38.79 5.40 -13.57
N PHE A 702 -38.96 4.64 -12.49
CA PHE A 702 -39.50 5.11 -11.22
C PHE A 702 -38.44 5.76 -10.31
N VAL A 703 -37.17 5.83 -10.72
CA VAL A 703 -36.10 6.51 -9.98
C VAL A 703 -35.80 7.85 -10.62
N LYS A 704 -35.92 8.92 -9.83
CA LYS A 704 -35.55 10.28 -10.23
C LYS A 704 -34.29 10.72 -9.52
N ILE A 705 -33.20 10.90 -10.28
CA ILE A 705 -31.93 11.47 -9.79
C ILE A 705 -31.98 13.00 -9.89
N TYR A 706 -31.47 13.70 -8.88
CA TYR A 706 -31.36 15.16 -8.86
C TYR A 706 -29.94 15.63 -9.12
N GLY A 707 -29.79 16.79 -9.77
CA GLY A 707 -28.50 17.37 -10.14
C GLY A 707 -28.14 17.15 -11.61
N SER A 708 -26.85 17.22 -11.94
CA SER A 708 -26.38 17.02 -13.31
C SER A 708 -26.59 15.57 -13.76
N SER A 709 -26.73 15.38 -15.08
CA SER A 709 -26.74 14.04 -15.66
C SER A 709 -25.34 13.49 -15.92
N ASP A 710 -24.30 14.32 -15.82
CA ASP A 710 -22.91 13.94 -16.01
C ASP A 710 -22.28 13.52 -14.67
N PRO A 711 -21.91 12.24 -14.47
CA PRO A 711 -21.26 11.78 -13.25
C PRO A 711 -19.98 12.53 -12.89
N LYS A 712 -19.27 13.07 -13.88
CA LYS A 712 -18.03 13.85 -13.67
C LYS A 712 -18.25 15.17 -12.94
N LYS A 713 -19.49 15.65 -12.89
CA LYS A 713 -19.85 16.85 -12.13
C LYS A 713 -20.24 16.55 -10.68
N HIS A 714 -20.19 15.28 -10.25
CA HIS A 714 -20.54 14.85 -8.90
C HIS A 714 -19.29 14.41 -8.14
N CYS A 715 -19.11 14.92 -6.92
CA CYS A 715 -18.07 14.47 -5.99
C CYS A 715 -18.62 13.35 -5.09
N GLY A 716 -18.84 12.15 -5.65
CA GLY A 716 -19.22 10.97 -4.87
C GLY A 716 -20.64 10.98 -4.29
N ILE A 717 -21.48 11.99 -4.57
CA ILE A 717 -22.83 12.14 -3.99
C ILE A 717 -23.90 12.01 -5.07
N VAL A 718 -24.87 11.11 -4.82
CA VAL A 718 -26.04 10.89 -5.68
C VAL A 718 -27.31 10.98 -4.84
N THR A 719 -28.16 11.97 -5.17
CA THR A 719 -29.45 12.20 -4.50
C THR A 719 -30.60 11.81 -5.42
N PHE A 720 -31.57 11.06 -4.90
CA PHE A 720 -32.68 10.53 -5.69
C PHE A 720 -33.98 10.36 -4.89
N THR A 721 -35.07 10.13 -5.60
CA THR A 721 -36.37 9.69 -5.07
C THR A 721 -36.88 8.48 -5.86
N ILE A 722 -37.72 7.67 -5.23
CA ILE A 722 -38.39 6.51 -5.83
C ILE A 722 -39.90 6.80 -5.86
N ASP A 723 -40.51 6.70 -7.04
CA ASP A 723 -41.94 6.97 -7.21
C ASP A 723 -42.79 6.02 -6.35
N GLY A 724 -43.64 6.62 -5.51
CA GLY A 724 -44.53 5.92 -4.59
C GLY A 724 -43.89 5.53 -3.26
N VAL A 725 -42.58 5.73 -3.05
CA VAL A 725 -41.90 5.33 -1.81
C VAL A 725 -41.31 6.54 -1.10
N HIS A 726 -41.63 6.72 0.18
CA HIS A 726 -41.07 7.81 0.96
C HIS A 726 -39.57 7.55 1.21
N PRO A 727 -38.66 8.54 1.12
CA PRO A 727 -37.22 8.31 1.28
C PRO A 727 -36.81 7.65 2.60
N HIS A 728 -37.53 7.90 3.70
CA HIS A 728 -37.29 7.19 4.96
C HIS A 728 -37.61 5.69 4.88
N ASP A 729 -38.60 5.29 4.09
CA ASP A 729 -38.89 3.87 3.85
C ASP A 729 -37.78 3.25 3.01
N VAL A 730 -37.30 3.95 1.96
CA VAL A 730 -36.13 3.53 1.17
C VAL A 730 -34.92 3.25 2.07
N SER A 731 -34.60 4.20 2.95
CA SER A 731 -33.49 4.07 3.90
C SER A 731 -33.71 2.94 4.92
N THR A 732 -34.95 2.70 5.35
CA THR A 732 -35.27 1.64 6.32
C THR A 732 -35.14 0.27 5.69
N ILE A 733 -35.69 0.08 4.49
CA ILE A 733 -35.63 -1.18 3.74
C ILE A 733 -34.18 -1.54 3.43
N LEU A 734 -33.38 -0.60 2.92
CA LEU A 734 -31.96 -0.84 2.64
C LEU A 734 -31.15 -1.20 3.89
N ASN A 735 -31.52 -0.65 5.06
CA ASN A 735 -30.85 -0.97 6.32
C ASN A 735 -31.15 -2.40 6.81
N GLU A 736 -32.24 -3.04 6.39
CA GLU A 736 -32.49 -4.45 6.69
C GLU A 736 -31.42 -5.36 6.06
N ASP A 737 -30.87 -4.94 4.92
CA ASP A 737 -29.75 -5.57 4.23
C ASP A 737 -28.39 -4.94 4.61
N LYS A 738 -28.33 -4.17 5.71
CA LYS A 738 -27.12 -3.50 6.23
C LYS A 738 -26.49 -2.47 5.27
N ILE A 739 -27.29 -1.90 4.37
CA ILE A 739 -26.87 -0.86 3.44
C ILE A 739 -27.20 0.51 4.05
N CYS A 740 -26.17 1.23 4.47
CA CYS A 740 -26.32 2.51 5.17
C CYS A 740 -26.43 3.67 4.15
N VAL A 741 -27.63 4.22 4.01
CA VAL A 741 -27.89 5.44 3.21
C VAL A 741 -28.56 6.52 4.06
N ARG A 742 -28.67 7.74 3.54
CA ARG A 742 -29.35 8.85 4.23
C ARG A 742 -30.71 9.13 3.59
N ALA A 743 -31.68 9.51 4.41
CA ALA A 743 -32.93 10.13 3.96
C ALA A 743 -33.22 11.43 4.70
N GLY A 744 -33.93 12.36 4.06
CA GLY A 744 -34.38 13.62 4.65
C GLY A 744 -34.05 14.83 3.78
N ASN A 745 -33.94 15.99 4.43
CA ASN A 745 -33.56 17.25 3.77
C ASN A 745 -32.05 17.49 3.73
N HIS A 746 -31.25 16.58 4.31
CA HIS A 746 -29.79 16.68 4.39
C HIS A 746 -29.27 18.05 4.89
N CYS A 747 -30.03 18.70 5.77
CA CYS A 747 -29.76 20.06 6.24
C CYS A 747 -29.64 21.12 5.10
N ALA A 748 -30.39 20.95 4.02
CA ALA A 748 -30.43 21.86 2.86
C ALA A 748 -31.88 22.00 2.34
N GLN A 749 -32.82 22.20 3.26
CA GLN A 749 -34.26 22.22 2.96
C GLN A 749 -34.68 23.18 1.82
N PRO A 750 -34.14 24.42 1.71
CA PRO A 750 -34.48 25.30 0.58
C PRO A 750 -34.09 24.72 -0.79
N LEU A 751 -32.96 24.03 -0.90
CA LEU A 751 -32.59 23.33 -2.13
C LEU A 751 -33.55 22.18 -2.43
N VAL A 752 -33.91 21.38 -1.42
CA VAL A 752 -34.83 20.24 -1.60
C VAL A 752 -36.22 20.74 -2.06
N GLU A 753 -36.70 21.85 -1.51
CA GLU A 753 -37.94 22.50 -1.95
C GLU A 753 -37.84 23.03 -3.39
N PHE A 754 -36.72 23.66 -3.75
CA PHE A 754 -36.45 24.13 -5.12
C PHE A 754 -36.46 22.97 -6.14
N LEU A 755 -35.99 21.79 -5.75
CA LEU A 755 -36.01 20.59 -6.57
C LEU A 755 -37.43 19.97 -6.71
N GLY A 756 -38.41 20.51 -5.97
CA GLY A 756 -39.80 20.04 -5.96
C GLY A 756 -40.00 18.74 -5.16
N ALA A 757 -39.10 18.44 -4.23
CA ALA A 757 -39.18 17.27 -3.35
C ALA A 757 -39.52 17.68 -1.92
N SER A 758 -40.22 16.82 -1.17
CA SER A 758 -40.45 17.01 0.27
C SER A 758 -39.33 16.42 1.14
N SER A 759 -38.62 15.43 0.60
CA SER A 759 -37.49 14.72 1.19
C SER A 759 -36.80 13.94 0.07
N THR A 760 -35.53 13.58 0.25
CA THR A 760 -34.77 12.77 -0.71
C THR A 760 -34.01 11.64 -0.02
N ALA A 761 -33.66 10.60 -0.79
CA ALA A 761 -32.65 9.62 -0.41
C ALA A 761 -31.30 10.06 -1.00
N ARG A 762 -30.21 9.77 -0.29
CA ARG A 762 -28.85 10.12 -0.72
C ARG A 762 -27.91 8.97 -0.45
N VAL A 763 -27.18 8.60 -1.49
CA VAL A 763 -25.99 7.75 -1.44
C VAL A 763 -24.78 8.65 -1.58
N SER A 764 -23.78 8.43 -0.74
CA SER A 764 -22.49 9.11 -0.83
C SER A 764 -21.37 8.13 -0.60
N VAL A 765 -20.58 7.92 -1.65
CA VAL A 765 -19.40 7.04 -1.64
C VAL A 765 -18.16 7.79 -1.16
N TYR A 766 -17.13 7.03 -0.83
CA TYR A 766 -15.77 7.52 -0.64
C TYR A 766 -14.79 6.53 -1.26
N PHE A 767 -13.50 6.87 -1.27
CA PHE A 767 -12.47 6.03 -1.91
C PHE A 767 -12.38 4.60 -1.34
N TYR A 768 -12.82 4.34 -0.11
CA TYR A 768 -12.83 2.99 0.47
C TYR A 768 -14.00 2.11 -0.02
N ASN A 769 -14.97 2.66 -0.77
CA ASN A 769 -16.11 1.90 -1.25
C ASN A 769 -15.77 1.10 -2.51
N THR A 770 -16.52 0.01 -2.78
CA THR A 770 -16.22 -0.90 -3.89
C THR A 770 -17.36 -0.98 -4.92
N LEU A 771 -17.06 -1.49 -6.12
CA LEU A 771 -18.08 -1.78 -7.13
C LEU A 771 -19.08 -2.83 -6.64
N ASP A 772 -18.62 -3.85 -5.91
CA ASP A 772 -19.49 -4.90 -5.34
C ASP A 772 -20.51 -4.33 -4.36
N GLU A 773 -20.10 -3.35 -3.53
CA GLU A 773 -20.99 -2.63 -2.61
C GLU A 773 -22.04 -1.82 -3.38
N VAL A 774 -21.62 -1.12 -4.44
CA VAL A 774 -22.52 -0.37 -5.33
C VAL A 774 -23.50 -1.30 -6.04
N ASP A 775 -23.03 -2.46 -6.52
CA ASP A 775 -23.87 -3.44 -7.22
C ASP A 775 -24.88 -4.09 -6.29
N THR A 776 -24.47 -4.42 -5.07
CA THR A 776 -25.38 -4.90 -4.02
C THR A 776 -26.46 -3.86 -3.70
N PHE A 777 -26.09 -2.59 -3.58
CA PHE A 777 -27.06 -1.49 -3.42
C PHE A 777 -28.05 -1.42 -4.59
N LEU A 778 -27.57 -1.47 -5.83
CA LEU A 778 -28.43 -1.39 -7.02
C LEU A 778 -29.36 -2.59 -7.12
N ASP A 779 -28.88 -3.78 -6.75
CA ASP A 779 -29.71 -4.98 -6.67
C ASP A 779 -30.84 -4.81 -5.65
N LYS A 780 -30.60 -4.15 -4.51
CA LYS A 780 -31.66 -3.89 -3.53
C LYS A 780 -32.63 -2.79 -3.93
N ILE A 781 -32.19 -1.80 -4.71
CA ILE A 781 -33.08 -0.74 -5.21
C ILE A 781 -34.25 -1.30 -6.04
N LYS A 782 -34.04 -2.39 -6.80
CA LYS A 782 -35.11 -3.01 -7.60
C LYS A 782 -36.25 -3.59 -6.74
N GLU A 783 -35.94 -4.02 -5.52
CA GLU A 783 -36.85 -4.69 -4.60
C GLU A 783 -37.64 -3.70 -3.73
N VAL A 784 -37.17 -2.45 -3.58
CA VAL A 784 -37.76 -1.46 -2.67
C VAL A 784 -39.25 -1.21 -2.93
N ARG A 785 -39.66 -1.11 -4.20
CA ARG A 785 -41.08 -0.90 -4.55
C ARG A 785 -41.93 -2.14 -4.27
N GLU A 786 -41.40 -3.33 -4.51
CA GLU A 786 -42.07 -4.60 -4.25
C GLU A 786 -42.36 -4.80 -2.76
N VAL A 787 -41.39 -4.49 -1.90
CA VAL A 787 -41.54 -4.53 -0.43
C VAL A 787 -42.67 -3.61 0.04
N MET A 788 -42.85 -2.46 -0.62
CA MET A 788 -43.92 -1.51 -0.32
C MET A 788 -45.28 -1.87 -0.95
N GLY A 789 -45.38 -3.01 -1.65
CA GLY A 789 -46.61 -3.48 -2.29
C GLY A 789 -46.92 -2.82 -3.63
N TYR A 790 -45.96 -2.11 -4.23
CA TYR A 790 -46.03 -1.65 -5.61
C TYR A 790 -45.49 -2.76 -6.54
N GLY A 791 -46.01 -2.85 -7.78
CA GLY A 791 -45.40 -3.73 -8.79
C GLY A 791 -44.00 -3.24 -9.16
N ALA A 792 -43.13 -4.18 -9.59
CA ALA A 792 -41.77 -3.92 -10.07
C ALA A 792 -41.70 -2.69 -11.00
#